data_AF-A0A7C5BQZ5-F1
#
_entry.id   AF-A0A7C5BQZ5-F1
#
_cell.length_a   1.000
_cell.length_b   1.000
_cell.length_c   1.000
_cell.angle_alpha   90.00
_cell.angle_beta   90.00
_cell.angle_gamma   90.00
#
_symmetry.space_group_name_H-M   'P 1'
#
loop_
_entity.id
_entity.type
_entity.pdbx_description
1 polymer ?
#
loop_
_entity_poly.entity_id
_entity_poly.type
_entity_poly.pdbx_seq_one_letter_code
_entity_poly.pdbx_strand_id
1 'polypeptide(L)'
;MSISRDTFDPSKNYKRVSYHQDRDLLDSELNEQQDISIHEQKKIADLLFKEGAIISGLLVSVAGNVLTISAGVTYIDGHIEVIPGAVLTYDPAKTSGFDYVYVELLKYNYGYNQDAGLINPATGEPTAEREKWVLSLRDHDTSGESLPNNVTQRKVVPIYKFDRGTHDVAATVQEKSSIYLSDFLGTLPGSRITVASITEDQLSFAAAEGLNSLLNNLAERTYDQAGSYLVKGFDSFIGSNDGTNVRVITNAGRAYIQGYRLQKDLPTTTLVPKAVTTKSVRGEQKTYVTGQRSYALNSTPLKQTTQVEAIVEIVSNITRGSVGGGEDLLVPNPVVDIVEVSQGATVYSEGVDWQQSGNYVDWIGTGSEPAIGTTYTVRWTYVKQMAKGTDYVDGGWFGQPGYPAPAEYFYLVTALSASGETAYAAGYVVSHQTAAGGANTITWRPVSGATGYRIYRASPNSGRTSFHMLKEVGSAVMSYIDDGVDQATGTTPPSSNSSGLSSPLSDMSLGNSSVINFGKSGVGSDPVNGSNCSIDYDYYLGRKDIVYATAGEIRRLEGSPSDFPKLPVVPEGSLAFASLDCPANSVEMTVHNFGLTRITMDQIHRIMQDIEDLKYNDAQYQMNNALQNRDAQTKKGIYSDDFSNEAQSDTFHAEWSARIDGINKFVGPARISSSRVLEVNTAASNALFKSSIVLLPGTERVLIEQLDWSEEKNINPYAVFEKPPAAVEVTPNIGRRGQTGIAVTGSNFTPSAQHITIRCDGQIVASDVHADEAGRVVSSFVIPESASNGSRIVEVTDGTYSAQTNLQINDPLVVTRVERVEVTTTIIQKQTVYVPQIIRYPVYRTVWGWWYGYYRWDPLAQTFSFSENRVISAIGLFFTRKDASVPVTVQIRGVTTGLPNDVVYAQQVVSPGEINLNAETKVTFANPMSADANTSYALVILTDSTNYRVRVATLGQLGQNGVITRQTYTSGVLLESSNAETWTPLNGSDLAMKIYGYDFAPAGEVRFKAITGVQFSELNLDEYSAIPQGTGMTWDYSMDGGVTWDAIVPEEEESLPNVAAQVIIRAKLSSSTANDTPALNYKDVNLIGYLNNPNGIYISRENELTQGVESTKVYAQMNIPSGCTLNWFASNDGGATWEPMALDSTREVDQTWTEYLYLCTFANPAGSRVRYKAVLTGNNLVYPRIHSLGATLS
;
A
#
# COMPACT_ATOMS: atom_id res chain seq x y z
N MET A 1 14.59 55.87 35.63
CA MET A 1 13.83 55.05 36.59
C MET A 1 13.26 53.88 35.79
N SER A 2 14.01 52.78 35.68
CA SER A 2 13.44 51.50 35.26
C SER A 2 12.49 51.06 36.37
N ILE A 3 11.22 50.83 36.03
CA ILE A 3 10.26 50.27 36.96
C ILE A 3 10.10 48.81 36.54
N SER A 4 10.80 47.89 37.20
CA SER A 4 10.40 46.48 37.19
C SER A 4 9.02 46.41 37.85
N ARG A 5 8.02 45.89 37.12
CA ARG A 5 6.64 45.88 37.58
C ARG A 5 6.27 44.49 38.07
N ASP A 6 6.40 44.28 39.38
CA ASP A 6 6.02 43.02 40.02
C ASP A 6 4.54 43.08 40.42
N THR A 7 3.71 42.26 39.78
CA THR A 7 2.24 42.27 39.93
C THR A 7 1.69 41.12 40.77
N PHE A 8 2.55 40.19 41.20
CA PHE A 8 2.13 39.02 41.96
C PHE A 8 1.58 39.40 43.34
N ASP A 9 0.39 38.86 43.66
CA ASP A 9 -0.25 39.02 44.95
C ASP A 9 -0.61 37.63 45.52
N PRO A 10 0.12 37.15 46.54
CA PRO A 10 -0.11 35.81 47.10
C PRO A 10 -1.48 35.66 47.76
N SER A 11 -2.17 36.75 48.12
CA SER A 11 -3.53 36.70 48.68
C SER A 11 -4.61 36.34 47.66
N LYS A 12 -4.34 36.54 46.36
CA LYS A 12 -5.28 36.24 45.26
C LYS A 12 -5.25 34.80 44.77
N ASN A 13 -4.29 34.00 45.24
CA ASN A 13 -4.17 32.57 44.95
C ASN A 13 -4.11 32.21 43.44
N TYR A 14 -3.46 33.06 42.63
CA TYR A 14 -3.16 32.72 41.24
C TYR A 14 -2.08 31.64 41.15
N LYS A 15 -2.26 30.68 40.23
CA LYS A 15 -1.39 29.49 40.08
C LYS A 15 -0.66 29.40 38.74
N ARG A 16 -1.08 30.18 37.74
CA ARG A 16 -0.52 30.15 36.38
C ARG A 16 -0.86 31.43 35.63
N VAL A 17 0.10 31.95 34.88
CA VAL A 17 -0.13 32.97 33.83
C VAL A 17 -0.43 32.24 32.50
N SER A 18 -1.53 32.58 31.83
CA SER A 18 -1.90 31.96 30.55
C SER A 18 -1.59 32.90 29.39
N TYR A 19 -0.66 32.49 28.54
CA TYR A 19 -0.23 33.28 27.38
C TYR A 19 -1.20 33.14 26.21
N HIS A 20 -1.45 34.24 25.51
CA HIS A 20 -2.32 34.32 24.34
C HIS A 20 -1.49 34.49 23.07
N GLN A 21 -1.74 33.66 22.05
CA GLN A 21 -0.95 33.61 20.81
C GLN A 21 -1.03 34.91 19.98
N ASP A 22 -2.08 35.71 20.17
CA ASP A 22 -2.32 36.98 19.46
C ASP A 22 -1.69 38.21 20.12
N ARG A 23 -0.95 38.06 21.23
CA ARG A 23 -0.43 39.18 22.04
C ARG A 23 1.04 39.02 22.38
N ASP A 24 1.71 40.15 22.51
CA ASP A 24 3.12 40.18 22.93
C ASP A 24 3.21 39.94 24.44
N LEU A 25 4.21 39.15 24.83
CA LEU A 25 4.51 38.80 26.22
C LEU A 25 5.14 40.00 26.93
N LEU A 26 4.65 40.35 28.12
CA LEU A 26 5.20 41.45 28.90
C LEU A 26 6.18 40.94 29.97
N ASP A 27 7.25 41.69 30.24
CA ASP A 27 8.24 41.33 31.27
C ASP A 27 7.61 41.18 32.67
N SER A 28 6.57 41.96 32.97
CA SER A 28 5.81 41.83 34.22
C SER A 28 5.11 40.47 34.37
N GLU A 29 4.68 39.86 33.27
CA GLU A 29 4.02 38.54 33.28
C GLU A 29 5.03 37.42 33.57
N LEU A 30 6.26 37.57 33.06
CA LEU A 30 7.37 36.67 33.35
C LEU A 30 7.86 36.79 34.80
N ASN A 31 7.90 38.01 35.34
CA ASN A 31 8.22 38.21 36.76
C ASN A 31 7.13 37.61 37.66
N GLU A 32 5.84 37.83 37.33
CA GLU A 32 4.73 37.24 38.08
C GLU A 32 4.76 35.70 38.03
N GLN A 33 5.14 35.10 36.89
CA GLN A 33 5.33 33.65 36.81
C GLN A 33 6.44 33.14 37.75
N GLN A 34 7.57 33.85 37.83
CA GLN A 34 8.68 33.49 38.71
C GLN A 34 8.26 33.54 40.18
N ASP A 35 7.57 34.62 40.58
CA ASP A 35 7.09 34.80 41.95
C ASP A 35 6.07 33.73 42.35
N ILE A 36 5.15 33.34 41.45
CA ILE A 36 4.19 32.24 41.68
C ILE A 36 4.94 30.95 41.99
N SER A 37 5.97 30.61 41.19
CA SER A 37 6.76 29.39 41.36
C SER A 37 7.50 29.38 42.70
N ILE A 38 8.21 30.48 43.02
CA ILE A 38 8.95 30.63 44.27
C ILE A 38 8.01 30.54 45.48
N HIS A 39 6.83 31.14 45.40
CA HIS A 39 5.83 31.11 46.47
C HIS A 39 5.28 29.69 46.74
N GLU A 40 5.02 28.90 45.69
CA GLU A 40 4.56 27.52 45.86
C GLU A 40 5.67 26.60 46.38
N GLN A 41 6.92 26.78 45.94
CA GLN A 41 8.07 26.09 46.51
C GLN A 41 8.24 26.42 47.99
N LYS A 42 8.13 27.70 48.36
CA LYS A 42 8.17 28.15 49.74
C LYS A 42 7.08 27.50 50.60
N LYS A 43 5.84 27.41 50.11
CA LYS A 43 4.75 26.70 50.84
C LYS A 43 5.10 25.25 51.16
N ILE A 44 5.68 24.53 50.21
CA ILE A 44 6.10 23.13 50.41
C ILE A 44 7.25 23.07 51.42
N ALA A 45 8.24 23.96 51.29
CA ALA A 45 9.37 23.99 52.19
C ALA A 45 8.99 24.39 53.63
N ASP A 46 8.07 25.34 53.80
CA ASP A 46 7.56 25.78 55.11
C ASP A 46 6.76 24.66 55.81
N LEU A 47 6.11 23.78 55.04
CA LEU A 47 5.47 22.56 55.56
C LEU A 47 6.48 21.52 56.05
N LEU A 48 7.71 21.53 55.53
CA LEU A 48 8.74 20.55 55.88
C LEU A 48 9.67 21.04 57.00
N PHE A 49 10.12 22.29 56.96
CA PHE A 49 11.12 22.83 57.88
C PHE A 49 10.62 24.09 58.59
N LYS A 50 10.97 24.23 59.88
CA LYS A 50 10.72 25.47 60.62
C LYS A 50 11.78 26.52 60.27
N GLU A 51 11.37 27.78 60.10
CA GLU A 51 12.27 28.91 59.87
C GLU A 51 13.37 28.97 60.95
N GLY A 52 14.64 29.06 60.55
CA GLY A 52 15.80 29.03 61.46
C GLY A 52 16.25 27.62 61.85
N ALA A 53 15.68 26.56 61.26
CA ALA A 53 16.16 25.20 61.45
C ALA A 53 17.55 25.00 60.85
N ILE A 54 18.49 24.59 61.70
CA ILE A 54 19.86 24.25 61.29
C ILE A 54 19.83 22.88 60.62
N ILE A 55 20.08 22.82 59.31
CA ILE A 55 20.04 21.56 58.55
C ILE A 55 21.32 20.77 58.77
N SER A 56 22.48 21.42 58.60
CA SER A 56 23.80 20.81 58.77
C SER A 56 24.88 21.86 59.09
N GLY A 57 25.97 21.47 59.76
CA GLY A 57 27.07 22.39 60.12
C GLY A 57 26.75 23.32 61.29
N LEU A 58 27.27 24.57 61.24
CA LEU A 58 27.13 25.60 62.30
C LEU A 58 27.60 25.13 63.69
N LEU A 59 28.70 24.37 63.75
CA LEU A 59 29.26 23.88 65.00
C LEU A 59 29.76 25.04 65.85
N VAL A 60 29.41 25.05 67.13
CA VAL A 60 29.72 26.14 68.05
C VAL A 60 30.80 25.70 69.04
N SER A 61 31.83 26.54 69.21
CA SER A 61 32.84 26.42 70.26
C SER A 61 32.78 27.67 71.16
N VAL A 62 32.75 27.46 72.48
CA VAL A 62 32.58 28.51 73.48
C VAL A 62 33.90 28.75 74.21
N ALA A 63 34.38 29.99 74.23
CA ALA A 63 35.56 30.41 75.00
C ALA A 63 35.21 31.66 75.82
N GLY A 64 34.70 31.45 77.03
CA GLY A 64 34.16 32.54 77.87
C GLY A 64 33.00 33.23 77.15
N ASN A 65 33.17 34.51 76.82
CA ASN A 65 32.16 35.34 76.18
C ASN A 65 32.30 35.45 74.66
N VAL A 66 33.12 34.57 74.06
CA VAL A 66 33.36 34.50 72.62
C VAL A 66 32.82 33.18 72.09
N LEU A 67 31.95 33.25 71.09
CA LEU A 67 31.38 32.11 70.36
C LEU A 67 32.02 32.02 68.98
N THR A 68 32.69 30.91 68.69
CA THR A 68 33.25 30.62 67.36
C THR A 68 32.34 29.61 66.66
N ILE A 69 31.75 30.00 65.54
CA ILE A 69 30.75 29.21 64.81
C ILE A 69 31.31 28.84 63.43
N SER A 70 31.29 27.56 63.07
CA SER A 70 31.71 27.10 61.74
C SER A 70 30.71 27.50 60.65
N ALA A 71 31.09 27.44 59.38
CA ALA A 71 30.11 27.54 58.30
C ALA A 71 29.09 26.39 58.37
N GLY A 72 27.91 26.59 57.80
CA GLY A 72 26.87 25.56 57.73
C GLY A 72 25.65 26.01 56.95
N VAL A 73 24.56 25.28 57.11
CA VAL A 73 23.35 25.40 56.29
C VAL A 73 22.13 25.56 57.20
N THR A 74 21.31 26.58 56.94
CA THR A 74 20.05 26.80 57.65
C THR A 74 18.89 26.98 56.68
N TYR A 75 17.70 26.67 57.15
CA TYR A 75 16.47 27.04 56.46
C TYR A 75 16.05 28.47 56.80
N ILE A 76 15.93 29.34 55.79
CA ILE A 76 15.54 30.75 55.94
C ILE A 76 14.81 31.25 54.68
N ASP A 77 13.70 31.95 54.89
CA ASP A 77 12.84 32.56 53.87
C ASP A 77 12.41 31.64 52.71
N GLY A 78 12.01 30.41 53.02
CA GLY A 78 11.58 29.44 52.01
C GLY A 78 12.72 28.62 51.39
N HIS A 79 13.98 28.92 51.71
CA HIS A 79 15.15 28.36 51.05
C HIS A 79 16.13 27.73 52.05
N ILE A 80 16.92 26.76 51.57
CA ILE A 80 18.01 26.15 52.32
C ILE A 80 19.30 26.86 51.89
N GLU A 81 19.87 27.67 52.77
CA GLU A 81 20.95 28.59 52.46
C GLU A 81 22.23 28.31 53.25
N VAL A 82 23.38 28.59 52.62
CA VAL A 82 24.70 28.42 53.21
C VAL A 82 25.10 29.71 53.94
N ILE A 83 25.56 29.57 55.18
CA ILE A 83 25.99 30.68 56.02
C ILE A 83 27.49 30.54 56.31
N PRO A 84 28.29 31.60 56.10
CA PRO A 84 29.69 31.60 56.50
C PRO A 84 29.84 31.60 58.02
N GLY A 85 30.90 30.93 58.50
CA GLY A 85 31.23 30.92 59.93
C GLY A 85 31.65 32.30 60.43
N ALA A 86 31.49 32.56 61.73
CA ALA A 86 31.83 33.83 62.35
C ALA A 86 32.29 33.64 63.79
N VAL A 87 33.05 34.62 64.30
CA VAL A 87 33.41 34.74 65.72
C VAL A 87 32.62 35.90 66.31
N LEU A 88 31.77 35.60 67.29
CA LEU A 88 30.87 36.55 67.94
C LEU A 88 31.35 36.83 69.36
N THR A 89 31.49 38.10 69.73
CA THR A 89 32.01 38.52 71.03
C THR A 89 30.95 39.28 71.81
N TYR A 90 30.55 38.77 72.97
CA TYR A 90 29.52 39.35 73.82
C TYR A 90 30.12 40.13 74.99
N ASP A 91 29.39 41.13 75.51
CA ASP A 91 29.88 42.05 76.54
C ASP A 91 30.43 41.29 77.77
N PRO A 92 31.72 41.44 78.10
CA PRO A 92 32.34 40.75 79.21
C PRO A 92 31.78 41.12 80.58
N ALA A 93 31.11 42.25 80.73
CA ALA A 93 30.51 42.69 81.99
C ALA A 93 29.21 41.95 82.36
N LYS A 94 28.57 41.27 81.40
CA LYS A 94 27.30 40.54 81.60
C LYS A 94 27.57 39.05 81.85
N THR A 95 27.41 38.60 83.09
CA THR A 95 27.76 37.23 83.55
C THR A 95 26.55 36.31 83.81
N SER A 96 25.32 36.79 83.59
CA SER A 96 24.09 35.99 83.72
C SER A 96 23.02 36.47 82.73
N GLY A 97 22.08 35.58 82.39
CA GLY A 97 21.03 35.83 81.40
C GLY A 97 21.24 35.10 80.09
N PHE A 98 20.33 35.31 79.14
CA PHE A 98 20.35 34.69 77.82
C PHE A 98 20.69 35.72 76.75
N ASP A 99 21.55 35.33 75.82
CA ASP A 99 21.80 36.05 74.57
C ASP A 99 21.51 35.10 73.39
N TYR A 100 21.43 35.64 72.17
CA TYR A 100 21.04 34.87 70.98
C TYR A 100 22.01 35.12 69.84
N VAL A 101 22.27 34.08 69.05
CA VAL A 101 22.93 34.20 67.75
C VAL A 101 21.85 34.31 66.69
N TYR A 102 21.96 35.34 65.86
CA TYR A 102 21.04 35.60 64.77
C TYR A 102 21.70 35.31 63.42
N VAL A 103 20.93 34.80 62.48
CA VAL A 103 21.25 34.84 61.05
C VAL A 103 20.57 36.07 60.47
N GLU A 104 21.37 36.96 59.90
CA GLU A 104 20.92 38.09 59.10
C GLU A 104 20.99 37.72 57.62
N LEU A 105 19.84 37.79 56.93
CA LEU A 105 19.71 37.72 55.49
C LEU A 105 19.45 39.12 54.95
N LEU A 106 20.33 39.59 54.06
CA LEU A 106 20.15 40.83 53.30
C LEU A 106 19.92 40.48 51.83
N LYS A 107 18.82 41.01 51.26
CA LYS A 107 18.51 40.91 49.83
C LYS A 107 18.99 42.17 49.13
N TYR A 108 19.90 42.01 48.19
CA TYR A 108 20.42 43.08 47.35
C TYR A 108 19.75 43.04 46.00
N ASN A 109 19.40 44.20 45.47
CA ASN A 109 19.01 44.33 44.08
C ASN A 109 20.18 44.90 43.27
N TYR A 110 20.76 44.07 42.41
CA TYR A 110 21.88 44.38 41.54
C TYR A 110 21.37 44.84 40.17
N GLY A 111 21.64 46.10 39.83
CA GLY A 111 21.43 46.62 38.49
C GLY A 111 22.72 46.70 37.69
N TYR A 112 22.63 47.30 36.50
CA TYR A 112 23.75 47.47 35.57
C TYR A 112 24.98 48.19 36.14
N ASN A 113 24.80 49.03 37.18
CA ASN A 113 25.89 49.75 37.84
C ASN A 113 26.81 48.82 38.65
N GLN A 114 26.32 47.66 39.06
CA GLN A 114 27.05 46.69 39.88
C GLN A 114 27.37 45.40 39.12
N ASP A 115 26.57 45.06 38.11
CA ASP A 115 26.81 43.93 37.21
C ASP A 115 26.72 44.42 35.75
N ALA A 116 27.89 44.65 35.14
CA ALA A 116 27.98 45.16 33.77
C ALA A 116 27.41 44.18 32.72
N GLY A 117 27.13 42.92 33.07
CA GLY A 117 26.46 41.95 32.20
C GLY A 117 24.95 42.17 32.06
N LEU A 118 24.37 43.13 32.79
CA LEU A 118 22.94 43.50 32.72
C LEU A 118 22.68 44.70 31.79
N ILE A 119 23.63 44.97 30.89
CA ILE A 119 23.51 45.97 29.84
C ILE A 119 23.31 45.23 28.53
N ASN A 120 22.35 45.67 27.71
CA ASN A 120 22.23 45.17 26.35
C ASN A 120 23.52 45.51 25.59
N PRO A 121 24.29 44.51 25.11
CA PRO A 121 25.55 44.77 24.42
C PRO A 121 25.34 45.52 23.09
N ALA A 122 24.13 45.50 22.51
CA ALA A 122 23.81 46.22 21.29
C ALA A 122 23.32 47.66 21.52
N THR A 123 22.49 47.91 22.54
CA THR A 123 21.86 49.23 22.75
C THR A 123 22.47 50.04 23.88
N GLY A 124 23.29 49.43 24.75
CA GLY A 124 23.86 50.08 25.93
C GLY A 124 22.85 50.36 27.05
N GLU A 125 21.61 49.91 26.90
CA GLU A 125 20.53 50.12 27.86
C GLU A 125 20.53 49.05 28.96
N PRO A 126 20.21 49.40 30.21
CA PRO A 126 19.98 48.42 31.28
C PRO A 126 18.79 47.52 30.94
N THR A 127 18.98 46.20 30.94
CA THR A 127 17.95 45.24 30.49
C THR A 127 17.24 44.52 31.63
N ALA A 128 17.90 44.30 32.75
CA ALA A 128 17.36 43.53 33.86
C ALA A 128 18.02 43.89 35.19
N GLU A 129 17.43 43.38 36.26
CA GLU A 129 17.92 43.49 37.64
C GLU A 129 18.06 42.08 38.24
N ARG A 130 18.98 41.89 39.19
CA ARG A 130 19.23 40.59 39.85
C ARG A 130 19.08 40.71 41.36
N GLU A 131 18.26 39.85 41.96
CA GLU A 131 18.25 39.71 43.41
C GLU A 131 19.39 38.80 43.89
N LYS A 132 20.18 39.26 44.86
CA LYS A 132 21.26 38.49 45.49
C LYS A 132 21.10 38.46 46.99
N TRP A 133 21.18 37.27 47.58
CA TRP A 133 21.05 37.07 49.01
C TRP A 133 22.45 36.98 49.64
N VAL A 134 22.64 37.67 50.77
CA VAL A 134 23.87 37.60 51.55
C VAL A 134 23.49 37.31 53.00
N LEU A 135 24.03 36.21 53.53
CA LEU A 135 23.78 35.76 54.88
C LEU A 135 25.01 35.98 55.77
N SER A 136 24.78 36.43 57.00
CA SER A 136 25.83 36.58 58.01
C SER A 136 25.32 36.28 59.42
N LEU A 137 26.23 35.91 60.32
CA LEU A 137 25.90 35.69 61.72
C LEU A 137 26.08 36.99 62.52
N ARG A 138 25.12 37.29 63.40
CA ARG A 138 25.11 38.47 64.26
C ARG A 138 24.92 38.08 65.72
N ASP A 139 25.54 38.86 66.60
CA ASP A 139 25.49 38.74 68.06
C ASP A 139 24.31 39.51 68.70
N HIS A 140 23.55 40.25 67.90
CA HIS A 140 22.36 40.97 68.31
C HIS A 140 21.34 41.02 67.16
N ASP A 141 20.10 41.38 67.49
CA ASP A 141 19.04 41.51 66.50
C ASP A 141 19.21 42.81 65.69
N THR A 142 19.49 42.67 64.39
CA THR A 142 19.67 43.80 63.48
C THR A 142 18.37 44.21 62.77
N SER A 143 17.22 43.59 63.07
CA SER A 143 15.97 43.86 62.35
C SER A 143 15.52 45.33 62.39
N GLY A 144 15.89 46.08 63.43
CA GLY A 144 15.54 47.49 63.63
C GLY A 144 16.55 48.51 63.10
N GLU A 145 17.71 48.11 62.56
CA GLU A 145 18.67 49.07 62.02
C GLU A 145 18.31 49.51 60.60
N SER A 146 18.83 50.67 60.18
CA SER A 146 18.66 51.15 58.81
C SER A 146 19.28 50.18 57.80
N LEU A 147 18.55 49.92 56.71
CA LEU A 147 19.03 49.06 55.62
C LEU A 147 20.32 49.65 54.99
N PRO A 148 21.36 48.82 54.75
CA PRO A 148 22.53 49.24 53.99
C PRO A 148 22.18 49.69 52.56
N ASN A 149 23.05 50.48 51.93
CA ASN A 149 22.84 50.92 50.54
C ASN A 149 22.63 49.74 49.60
N ASN A 150 21.61 49.84 48.73
CA ASN A 150 21.20 48.83 47.74
C ASN A 150 20.64 47.51 48.29
N VAL A 151 20.23 47.49 49.57
CA VAL A 151 19.48 46.38 50.17
C VAL A 151 17.98 46.68 50.09
N THR A 152 17.20 45.76 49.54
CA THR A 152 15.74 45.87 49.41
C THR A 152 15.01 45.33 50.64
N GLN A 153 15.54 44.28 51.26
CA GLN A 153 14.91 43.63 52.40
C GLN A 153 15.97 43.05 53.36
N ARG A 154 15.68 43.11 54.66
CA ARG A 154 16.42 42.43 55.73
C ARG A 154 15.49 41.44 56.43
N LYS A 155 15.97 40.23 56.68
CA LYS A 155 15.31 39.25 57.53
C LYS A 155 16.30 38.73 58.56
N VAL A 156 15.90 38.70 59.82
CA VAL A 156 16.76 38.28 60.93
C VAL A 156 16.06 37.17 61.70
N VAL A 157 16.75 36.05 61.90
CA VAL A 157 16.18 34.87 62.57
C VAL A 157 17.15 34.35 63.63
N PRO A 158 16.72 34.15 64.89
CA PRO A 158 17.57 33.57 65.93
C PRO A 158 17.77 32.07 65.71
N ILE A 159 19.02 31.60 65.69
CA ILE A 159 19.37 30.19 65.46
C ILE A 159 19.96 29.48 66.67
N TYR A 160 20.62 30.20 67.58
CA TYR A 160 21.11 29.67 68.85
C TYR A 160 20.73 30.59 70.01
N LYS A 161 20.47 29.97 71.16
CA LYS A 161 20.33 30.59 72.47
C LYS A 161 21.56 30.25 73.30
N PHE A 162 22.21 31.28 73.84
CA PHE A 162 23.42 31.17 74.66
C PHE A 162 23.11 31.55 76.10
N ASP A 163 23.29 30.62 77.03
CA ASP A 163 23.19 30.86 78.47
C ASP A 163 24.54 31.32 79.03
N ARG A 164 24.57 32.56 79.54
CA ARG A 164 25.78 33.21 80.07
C ARG A 164 26.25 32.63 81.40
N GLY A 165 25.35 32.01 82.16
CA GLY A 165 25.64 31.42 83.47
C GLY A 165 26.23 30.02 83.36
N THR A 166 25.68 29.19 82.47
CA THR A 166 26.14 27.79 82.29
C THR A 166 27.11 27.61 81.13
N HIS A 167 27.25 28.62 80.25
CA HIS A 167 27.98 28.56 78.98
C HIS A 167 27.38 27.55 77.96
N ASP A 168 26.14 27.11 78.18
CA ASP A 168 25.46 26.22 77.25
C ASP A 168 24.92 26.97 76.04
N VAL A 169 25.06 26.35 74.87
CA VAL A 169 24.49 26.84 73.61
C VAL A 169 23.50 25.82 73.09
N ALA A 170 22.25 26.21 72.94
CA ALA A 170 21.16 25.37 72.45
C ALA A 170 20.56 25.98 71.19
N ALA A 171 20.22 25.17 70.18
CA ALA A 171 19.52 25.66 68.98
C ALA A 171 18.17 26.28 69.37
N THR A 172 17.81 27.41 68.77
CA THR A 172 16.51 28.06 69.00
C THR A 172 15.36 27.18 68.49
N VAL A 173 15.60 26.48 67.37
CA VAL A 173 14.69 25.49 66.79
C VAL A 173 15.22 24.10 67.11
N GLN A 174 14.64 23.46 68.13
CA GLN A 174 14.99 22.09 68.55
C GLN A 174 14.38 21.04 67.61
N GLU A 175 13.13 21.27 67.20
CA GLU A 175 12.40 20.42 66.25
C GLU A 175 12.49 21.06 64.87
N LYS A 176 13.37 20.52 64.01
CA LYS A 176 13.64 21.07 62.68
C LYS A 176 12.45 20.96 61.72
N SER A 177 11.62 19.93 61.90
CA SER A 177 10.47 19.63 61.05
C SER A 177 9.21 20.36 61.52
N SER A 178 8.42 20.88 60.58
CA SER A 178 7.08 21.42 60.85
C SER A 178 6.01 20.33 60.97
N ILE A 179 6.32 19.08 60.60
CA ILE A 179 5.41 17.94 60.68
C ILE A 179 5.60 17.20 62.00
N TYR A 180 4.50 16.99 62.74
CA TYR A 180 4.50 16.21 63.96
C TYR A 180 4.30 14.72 63.68
N LEU A 181 4.87 13.86 64.53
CA LEU A 181 4.68 12.41 64.43
C LEU A 181 3.19 12.00 64.56
N SER A 182 2.39 12.81 65.25
CA SER A 182 0.93 12.66 65.36
C SER A 182 0.20 12.87 64.04
N ASP A 183 0.72 13.70 63.15
CA ASP A 183 0.09 14.01 61.85
C ASP A 183 0.25 12.83 60.87
N PHE A 184 1.11 11.88 61.20
CA PHE A 184 1.30 10.63 60.48
C PHE A 184 0.50 9.44 61.06
N LEU A 185 -0.33 9.65 62.10
CA LEU A 185 -1.21 8.60 62.62
C LEU A 185 -2.21 8.17 61.54
N GLY A 186 -2.13 6.91 61.11
CA GLY A 186 -2.99 6.33 60.07
C GLY A 186 -2.35 6.29 58.68
N THR A 187 -1.31 7.08 58.41
CA THR A 187 -0.54 7.03 57.14
C THR A 187 0.74 6.19 57.23
N LEU A 188 1.31 6.04 58.42
CA LEU A 188 2.38 5.07 58.68
C LEU A 188 1.73 3.79 59.24
N PRO A 189 1.92 2.60 58.61
CA PRO A 189 1.39 1.35 59.15
C PRO A 189 1.93 1.15 60.57
N GLY A 190 1.03 1.00 61.54
CA GLY A 190 1.29 1.07 62.98
C GLY A 190 2.13 -0.06 63.58
N SER A 191 3.14 -0.57 62.87
CA SER A 191 3.92 -1.75 63.28
C SER A 191 5.39 -1.46 63.61
N ARG A 192 5.82 -0.21 63.73
CA ARG A 192 7.16 0.11 64.27
C ARG A 192 7.15 1.18 65.34
N ILE A 193 6.48 0.86 66.44
CA ILE A 193 6.97 1.24 67.77
C ILE A 193 7.19 -0.07 68.52
N THR A 194 8.46 -0.42 68.76
CA THR A 194 8.81 -1.60 69.55
C THR A 194 8.39 -1.38 71.00
N VAL A 195 7.24 -1.96 71.38
CA VAL A 195 6.90 -2.24 72.78
C VAL A 195 7.28 -3.69 73.04
N ALA A 196 8.29 -3.88 73.86
CA ALA A 196 8.90 -5.17 74.16
C ALA A 196 8.00 -6.03 75.07
N SER A 197 7.14 -6.88 74.51
CA SER A 197 6.74 -8.18 75.09
C SER A 197 5.59 -8.84 74.31
N ILE A 198 5.86 -9.80 73.42
CA ILE A 198 4.87 -10.79 72.97
C ILE A 198 5.56 -12.16 72.84
N THR A 199 4.94 -13.22 73.37
CA THR A 199 5.49 -14.58 73.50
C THR A 199 5.34 -15.44 72.25
N GLU A 200 6.14 -16.51 72.15
CA GLU A 200 6.30 -17.42 71.00
C GLU A 200 5.00 -18.05 70.46
N ASP A 201 3.99 -18.28 71.32
CA ASP A 201 2.71 -18.85 70.87
C ASP A 201 1.88 -17.85 70.04
N GLN A 202 1.98 -16.55 70.30
CA GLN A 202 1.33 -15.52 69.48
C GLN A 202 2.08 -15.24 68.17
N LEU A 203 3.37 -15.58 68.09
CA LEU A 203 4.12 -15.57 66.83
C LEU A 203 3.63 -16.67 65.88
N SER A 204 3.13 -17.80 66.38
CA SER A 204 2.60 -18.87 65.53
C SER A 204 1.21 -18.53 64.93
N PHE A 205 0.36 -17.83 65.70
CA PHE A 205 -0.96 -17.36 65.23
C PHE A 205 -0.82 -16.11 64.34
N ALA A 206 0.05 -15.16 64.70
CA ALA A 206 0.36 -13.98 63.89
C ALA A 206 1.20 -14.32 62.65
N ALA A 207 1.96 -15.41 62.60
CA ALA A 207 2.64 -15.84 61.38
C ALA A 207 1.65 -16.40 60.33
N ALA A 208 0.54 -17.01 60.74
CA ALA A 208 -0.47 -17.54 59.82
C ALA A 208 -1.46 -16.45 59.34
N GLU A 209 -2.01 -15.63 60.23
CA GLU A 209 -2.90 -14.52 59.85
C GLU A 209 -2.12 -13.30 59.34
N GLY A 210 -0.96 -13.01 59.91
CA GLY A 210 -0.12 -11.87 59.52
C GLY A 210 0.58 -12.08 58.18
N LEU A 211 0.87 -13.31 57.76
CA LEU A 211 1.36 -13.58 56.40
C LEU A 211 0.26 -13.36 55.36
N ASN A 212 -0.97 -13.83 55.61
CA ASN A 212 -2.10 -13.55 54.73
C ASN A 212 -2.40 -12.05 54.67
N SER A 213 -2.34 -11.36 55.82
CA SER A 213 -2.47 -9.89 55.89
C SER A 213 -1.36 -9.18 55.12
N LEU A 214 -0.10 -9.60 55.25
CA LEU A 214 1.03 -9.02 54.51
C LEU A 214 0.90 -9.25 53.00
N LEU A 215 0.52 -10.47 52.58
CA LEU A 215 0.29 -10.79 51.18
C LEU A 215 -0.87 -9.98 50.59
N ASN A 216 -1.94 -9.77 51.35
CA ASN A 216 -3.06 -8.92 50.95
C ASN A 216 -2.63 -7.45 50.80
N ASN A 217 -1.89 -6.90 51.78
CA ASN A 217 -1.37 -5.53 51.71
C ASN A 217 -0.39 -5.32 50.52
N LEU A 218 0.47 -6.32 50.25
CA LEU A 218 1.38 -6.26 49.10
C LEU A 218 0.65 -6.37 47.77
N ALA A 219 -0.40 -7.19 47.71
CA ALA A 219 -1.25 -7.32 46.55
C ALA A 219 -2.02 -6.01 46.29
N GLU A 220 -2.66 -5.45 47.32
CA GLU A 220 -3.38 -4.17 47.25
C GLU A 220 -2.47 -3.04 46.75
N ARG A 221 -1.28 -2.88 47.35
CA ARG A 221 -0.31 -1.89 46.89
C ARG A 221 0.15 -2.10 45.44
N THR A 222 0.34 -3.35 45.03
CA THR A 222 0.75 -3.68 43.65
C THR A 222 -0.38 -3.35 42.67
N TYR A 223 -1.63 -3.61 43.05
CA TYR A 223 -2.81 -3.30 42.25
C TYR A 223 -3.06 -1.80 42.15
N ASP A 224 -2.96 -1.06 43.26
CA ASP A 224 -3.12 0.40 43.26
C ASP A 224 -2.07 1.10 42.39
N GLN A 225 -0.86 0.56 42.35
CA GLN A 225 0.23 1.15 41.57
C GLN A 225 0.14 0.86 40.07
N ALA A 226 -0.26 -0.36 39.67
CA ALA A 226 -0.09 -0.84 38.30
C ALA A 226 -1.29 -1.62 37.73
N GLY A 227 -2.38 -1.75 38.49
CA GLY A 227 -3.52 -2.60 38.15
C GLY A 227 -3.15 -4.08 38.04
N SER A 228 -3.99 -4.83 37.33
CA SER A 228 -3.65 -6.20 36.91
C SER A 228 -2.85 -6.16 35.61
N TYR A 229 -1.71 -6.83 35.55
CA TYR A 229 -0.82 -6.77 34.39
C TYR A 229 -0.08 -8.09 34.13
N LEU A 230 0.29 -8.27 32.87
CA LEU A 230 1.13 -9.36 32.40
C LEU A 230 2.61 -9.00 32.58
N VAL A 231 3.43 -9.96 33.06
CA VAL A 231 4.88 -9.77 33.18
C VAL A 231 5.60 -10.39 31.97
N LYS A 232 5.34 -11.68 31.72
CA LYS A 232 5.97 -12.46 30.65
C LYS A 232 5.21 -13.76 30.40
N GLY A 233 5.08 -14.16 29.13
CA GLY A 233 4.44 -15.42 28.72
C GLY A 233 2.91 -15.31 28.67
N PHE A 234 2.21 -16.43 28.92
CA PHE A 234 0.76 -16.55 28.75
C PHE A 234 0.22 -16.25 27.34
N ASP A 235 1.08 -16.27 26.33
CA ASP A 235 0.64 -16.25 24.93
C ASP A 235 -0.20 -17.49 24.63
N SER A 236 -1.37 -17.26 24.05
CA SER A 236 -2.30 -18.31 23.65
C SER A 236 -2.20 -18.55 22.14
N PHE A 237 -2.26 -19.83 21.75
CA PHE A 237 -2.27 -20.27 20.36
C PHE A 237 -3.19 -21.47 20.17
N ILE A 238 -3.57 -21.72 18.91
CA ILE A 238 -4.46 -22.84 18.54
C ILE A 238 -3.65 -24.13 18.45
N GLY A 239 -4.14 -25.18 19.11
CA GLY A 239 -3.64 -26.56 19.04
C GLY A 239 -4.56 -27.45 18.18
N SER A 240 -4.53 -28.76 18.44
CA SER A 240 -5.36 -29.73 17.71
C SER A 240 -6.87 -29.58 18.00
N ASN A 241 -7.70 -30.06 17.08
CA ASN A 241 -9.15 -30.10 17.21
C ASN A 241 -9.68 -31.54 17.13
N ASP A 242 -10.88 -31.79 17.68
CA ASP A 242 -11.57 -33.09 17.66
C ASP A 242 -12.84 -33.07 16.77
N GLY A 243 -13.01 -32.04 15.95
CA GLY A 243 -14.19 -31.80 15.11
C GLY A 243 -15.36 -31.09 15.82
N THR A 244 -15.37 -31.03 17.16
CA THR A 244 -16.40 -30.31 17.94
C THR A 244 -15.79 -29.21 18.81
N ASN A 245 -14.60 -29.45 19.34
CA ASN A 245 -13.82 -28.57 20.19
C ASN A 245 -12.43 -28.34 19.61
N VAL A 246 -11.93 -27.13 19.81
CA VAL A 246 -10.58 -26.69 19.47
C VAL A 246 -9.80 -26.51 20.77
N ARG A 247 -8.59 -27.07 20.84
CA ARG A 247 -7.70 -26.88 21.98
C ARG A 247 -6.99 -25.54 21.85
N VAL A 248 -7.21 -24.62 22.79
CA VAL A 248 -6.42 -23.40 22.93
C VAL A 248 -5.37 -23.64 24.00
N ILE A 249 -4.10 -23.54 23.61
CA ILE A 249 -2.97 -23.77 24.50
C ILE A 249 -2.43 -22.40 24.93
N THR A 250 -2.45 -22.14 26.24
CA THR A 250 -1.85 -20.95 26.84
C THR A 250 -0.52 -21.33 27.46
N ASN A 251 0.56 -20.69 27.00
CA ASN A 251 1.92 -21.00 27.45
C ASN A 251 2.14 -20.71 28.94
N ALA A 252 3.19 -21.32 29.49
CA ALA A 252 3.71 -20.99 30.81
C ALA A 252 4.03 -19.49 30.89
N GLY A 253 3.82 -18.89 32.06
CA GLY A 253 3.89 -17.43 32.19
C GLY A 253 3.68 -16.92 33.61
N ARG A 254 3.84 -15.60 33.75
CA ARG A 254 3.66 -14.85 34.99
C ARG A 254 2.83 -13.61 34.76
N ALA A 255 1.83 -13.41 35.62
CA ALA A 255 0.99 -12.22 35.68
C ALA A 255 0.70 -11.84 37.15
N TYR A 256 0.31 -10.59 37.36
CA TYR A 256 -0.22 -10.11 38.63
C TYR A 256 -1.68 -9.72 38.43
N ILE A 257 -2.58 -10.28 39.23
CA ILE A 257 -4.03 -10.11 39.11
C ILE A 257 -4.56 -9.70 40.48
N GLN A 258 -5.11 -8.49 40.58
CA GLN A 258 -5.37 -7.83 41.88
C GLN A 258 -4.12 -7.83 42.79
N GLY A 259 -2.94 -7.75 42.18
CA GLY A 259 -1.66 -7.79 42.88
C GLY A 259 -1.21 -9.17 43.39
N TYR A 260 -2.02 -10.22 43.27
CA TYR A 260 -1.59 -11.59 43.54
C TYR A 260 -0.85 -12.16 42.33
N ARG A 261 0.25 -12.89 42.60
CA ARG A 261 1.07 -13.50 41.56
C ARG A 261 0.44 -14.80 41.06
N LEU A 262 0.02 -14.81 39.80
CA LEU A 262 -0.30 -16.02 39.07
C LEU A 262 0.93 -16.48 38.26
N GLN A 263 1.45 -17.66 38.60
CA GLN A 263 2.55 -18.30 37.91
C GLN A 263 2.11 -19.70 37.45
N LYS A 264 2.33 -20.01 36.17
CA LYS A 264 2.19 -21.37 35.63
C LYS A 264 3.51 -21.76 35.00
N ASP A 265 4.08 -22.88 35.45
CA ASP A 265 5.35 -23.40 34.94
C ASP A 265 5.16 -24.35 33.75
N LEU A 266 3.92 -24.80 33.52
CA LEU A 266 3.53 -25.64 32.38
C LEU A 266 2.39 -24.96 31.58
N PRO A 267 2.32 -25.18 30.26
CA PRO A 267 1.21 -24.73 29.44
C PRO A 267 -0.13 -25.31 29.92
N THR A 268 -1.19 -24.51 29.85
CA THR A 268 -2.56 -24.93 30.18
C THR A 268 -3.37 -25.04 28.89
N THR A 269 -4.11 -26.13 28.73
CA THR A 269 -4.99 -26.33 27.56
C THR A 269 -6.44 -26.08 27.94
N THR A 270 -7.12 -25.22 27.20
CA THR A 270 -8.55 -24.93 27.32
C THR A 270 -9.28 -25.48 26.11
N LEU A 271 -10.35 -26.27 26.33
CA LEU A 271 -11.19 -26.77 25.24
C LEU A 271 -12.27 -25.75 24.90
N VAL A 272 -12.35 -25.38 23.62
CA VAL A 272 -13.28 -24.37 23.10
C VAL A 272 -14.21 -25.04 22.09
N PRO A 273 -15.51 -25.22 22.39
CA PRO A 273 -16.47 -25.77 21.44
C PRO A 273 -16.68 -24.81 20.26
N LYS A 274 -17.05 -25.35 19.10
CA LYS A 274 -17.49 -24.54 17.95
C LYS A 274 -18.77 -23.76 18.28
N ALA A 275 -19.01 -22.65 17.57
CA ALA A 275 -20.21 -21.84 17.74
C ALA A 275 -21.39 -22.46 16.97
N VAL A 276 -22.42 -22.94 17.67
CA VAL A 276 -23.58 -23.65 17.06
C VAL A 276 -24.92 -22.95 17.26
N THR A 277 -24.91 -21.76 17.89
CA THR A 277 -26.13 -20.97 18.09
C THR A 277 -26.67 -20.47 16.77
N THR A 278 -27.99 -20.40 16.65
CA THR A 278 -28.64 -20.06 15.38
C THR A 278 -29.58 -18.87 15.48
N LYS A 279 -29.78 -18.21 14.34
CA LYS A 279 -30.75 -17.15 14.14
C LYS A 279 -31.58 -17.44 12.89
N SER A 280 -32.86 -17.11 12.93
CA SER A 280 -33.78 -17.32 11.82
C SER A 280 -33.89 -16.08 10.93
N VAL A 281 -33.96 -16.29 9.63
CA VAL A 281 -34.38 -15.32 8.62
C VAL A 281 -35.74 -15.76 8.10
N ARG A 282 -36.65 -14.79 7.93
CA ARG A 282 -38.02 -15.00 7.43
C ARG A 282 -38.20 -14.23 6.11
N GLY A 283 -38.70 -14.90 5.09
CA GLY A 283 -39.15 -14.30 3.83
C GLY A 283 -38.05 -13.81 2.89
N GLU A 284 -36.86 -14.43 2.88
CA GLU A 284 -35.83 -14.10 1.89
C GLU A 284 -36.33 -14.44 0.47
N GLN A 285 -36.34 -13.45 -0.41
CA GLN A 285 -36.84 -13.62 -1.78
C GLN A 285 -35.71 -14.02 -2.73
N LYS A 286 -35.94 -15.05 -3.54
CA LYS A 286 -35.08 -15.42 -4.69
C LYS A 286 -35.93 -15.57 -5.94
N THR A 287 -35.55 -14.92 -7.04
CA THR A 287 -36.21 -15.11 -8.33
C THR A 287 -35.74 -16.41 -8.96
N TYR A 288 -36.67 -17.33 -9.24
CA TYR A 288 -36.36 -18.60 -9.90
C TYR A 288 -36.10 -18.38 -11.39
N VAL A 289 -35.02 -18.97 -11.88
CA VAL A 289 -34.58 -18.92 -13.27
C VAL A 289 -34.43 -20.35 -13.80
N THR A 290 -35.11 -20.67 -14.90
CA THR A 290 -34.97 -21.96 -15.57
C THR A 290 -33.51 -22.22 -15.94
N GLY A 291 -33.00 -23.39 -15.57
CA GLY A 291 -31.60 -23.78 -15.79
C GLY A 291 -30.67 -23.47 -14.62
N GLN A 292 -31.10 -22.68 -13.63
CA GLN A 292 -30.40 -22.49 -12.37
C GLN A 292 -31.09 -23.28 -11.25
N ARG A 293 -30.40 -24.30 -10.71
CA ARG A 293 -30.97 -25.16 -9.66
C ARG A 293 -30.59 -24.75 -8.23
N SER A 294 -29.47 -24.03 -8.05
CA SER A 294 -28.93 -23.67 -6.74
C SER A 294 -28.97 -22.15 -6.51
N TYR A 295 -29.47 -21.73 -5.36
CA TYR A 295 -29.64 -20.33 -4.96
C TYR A 295 -28.95 -20.08 -3.63
N ALA A 296 -27.93 -19.22 -3.62
CA ALA A 296 -27.20 -18.85 -2.41
C ALA A 296 -28.04 -17.96 -1.48
N LEU A 297 -28.03 -18.29 -0.20
CA LEU A 297 -28.70 -17.51 0.85
C LEU A 297 -27.83 -16.34 1.30
N ASN A 298 -28.45 -15.24 1.72
CA ASN A 298 -27.73 -14.03 2.10
C ASN A 298 -27.02 -14.15 3.45
N SER A 299 -27.51 -15.02 4.34
CA SER A 299 -26.89 -15.30 5.64
C SER A 299 -26.35 -16.71 5.68
N THR A 300 -25.05 -16.82 5.92
CA THR A 300 -24.30 -18.07 5.94
C THR A 300 -23.52 -18.15 7.26
N PRO A 301 -23.16 -19.36 7.74
CA PRO A 301 -23.47 -20.69 7.21
C PRO A 301 -24.89 -21.18 7.57
N LEU A 302 -25.56 -21.83 6.62
CA LEU A 302 -26.90 -22.42 6.80
C LEU A 302 -26.88 -23.58 7.82
N LYS A 303 -27.84 -23.61 8.75
CA LYS A 303 -28.15 -24.80 9.56
C LYS A 303 -29.21 -25.65 8.87
N GLN A 304 -30.36 -25.06 8.58
CA GLN A 304 -31.47 -25.72 7.90
C GLN A 304 -32.45 -24.68 7.35
N THR A 305 -33.10 -25.01 6.25
CA THR A 305 -34.36 -24.35 5.86
C THR A 305 -35.53 -24.84 6.70
N THR A 306 -36.47 -23.93 6.98
CA THR A 306 -37.69 -24.21 7.75
C THR A 306 -38.95 -24.17 6.89
N GLN A 307 -39.05 -23.24 5.94
CA GLN A 307 -40.15 -23.14 4.98
C GLN A 307 -39.63 -22.57 3.67
N VAL A 308 -40.11 -23.11 2.56
CA VAL A 308 -39.89 -22.55 1.22
C VAL A 308 -41.24 -22.51 0.53
N GLU A 309 -41.62 -21.33 0.05
CA GLU A 309 -42.83 -21.12 -0.72
C GLU A 309 -42.47 -20.64 -2.13
N ALA A 310 -43.12 -21.19 -3.13
CA ALA A 310 -42.90 -20.80 -4.51
C ALA A 310 -44.22 -20.82 -5.28
N ILE A 311 -44.27 -20.05 -6.36
CA ILE A 311 -45.37 -20.11 -7.32
C ILE A 311 -45.07 -21.27 -8.27
N VAL A 312 -45.96 -22.25 -8.36
CA VAL A 312 -45.81 -23.43 -9.22
C VAL A 312 -46.99 -23.51 -10.18
N GLU A 313 -46.77 -24.07 -11.38
CA GLU A 313 -47.81 -24.32 -12.37
C GLU A 313 -48.38 -25.73 -12.22
N ILE A 314 -49.70 -25.87 -12.39
CA ILE A 314 -50.38 -27.16 -12.47
C ILE A 314 -51.38 -27.17 -13.62
N VAL A 315 -51.51 -28.34 -14.25
CA VAL A 315 -52.57 -28.66 -15.20
C VAL A 315 -53.47 -29.69 -14.55
N SER A 316 -54.77 -29.38 -14.43
CA SER A 316 -55.75 -30.31 -13.88
C SER A 316 -57.05 -30.26 -14.64
N ASN A 317 -57.80 -31.36 -14.59
CA ASN A 317 -59.15 -31.43 -15.11
C ASN A 317 -60.13 -31.00 -14.02
N ILE A 318 -60.88 -29.94 -14.30
CA ILE A 318 -61.94 -29.40 -13.45
C ILE A 318 -63.29 -29.85 -14.01
N THR A 319 -64.22 -30.20 -13.13
CA THR A 319 -65.58 -30.56 -13.53
C THR A 319 -66.45 -29.32 -13.50
N ARG A 320 -67.16 -29.04 -14.60
CA ARG A 320 -68.09 -27.90 -14.71
C ARG A 320 -69.23 -28.04 -13.70
N GLY A 321 -69.43 -27.01 -12.88
CA GLY A 321 -70.50 -26.90 -11.90
C GLY A 321 -71.91 -27.02 -12.48
N SER A 322 -72.88 -27.27 -11.61
CA SER A 322 -74.28 -27.56 -11.98
C SER A 322 -75.10 -26.33 -12.41
N VAL A 323 -74.50 -25.14 -12.41
CA VAL A 323 -75.14 -23.85 -12.72
C VAL A 323 -74.36 -23.18 -13.87
N GLY A 324 -75.05 -22.89 -14.98
CA GLY A 324 -74.46 -22.14 -16.09
C GLY A 324 -74.12 -20.70 -15.69
N GLY A 325 -72.97 -20.21 -16.12
CA GLY A 325 -72.39 -18.95 -15.63
C GLY A 325 -72.00 -18.95 -14.13
N GLY A 326 -71.85 -20.12 -13.50
CA GLY A 326 -71.38 -20.25 -12.10
C GLY A 326 -69.86 -20.46 -11.97
N GLU A 327 -69.34 -20.31 -10.75
CA GLU A 327 -67.92 -20.44 -10.41
C GLU A 327 -67.48 -21.88 -10.13
N ASP A 328 -66.30 -22.26 -10.62
CA ASP A 328 -65.67 -23.57 -10.39
C ASP A 328 -64.36 -23.43 -9.61
N LEU A 329 -64.24 -24.12 -8.46
CA LEU A 329 -63.09 -24.03 -7.56
C LEU A 329 -61.85 -24.74 -8.12
N LEU A 330 -60.71 -24.05 -8.10
CA LEU A 330 -59.40 -24.63 -8.39
C LEU A 330 -58.75 -25.16 -7.11
N VAL A 331 -58.24 -26.39 -7.18
CA VAL A 331 -57.47 -27.05 -6.11
C VAL A 331 -56.18 -27.58 -6.74
N PRO A 332 -54.99 -27.11 -6.30
CA PRO A 332 -54.70 -26.39 -5.04
C PRO A 332 -54.87 -24.85 -5.07
N ASN A 333 -54.93 -24.23 -3.88
CA ASN A 333 -55.07 -22.78 -3.62
C ASN A 333 -54.03 -22.31 -2.56
N PRO A 334 -53.69 -21.01 -2.47
CA PRO A 334 -54.24 -19.86 -3.20
C PRO A 334 -53.72 -19.76 -4.65
N VAL A 335 -54.65 -19.53 -5.58
CA VAL A 335 -54.37 -19.31 -7.01
C VAL A 335 -53.77 -17.92 -7.21
N VAL A 336 -52.70 -17.84 -8.00
CA VAL A 336 -52.05 -16.59 -8.38
C VAL A 336 -52.61 -16.10 -9.71
N ASP A 337 -52.53 -16.93 -10.75
CA ASP A 337 -52.94 -16.57 -12.12
C ASP A 337 -53.43 -17.80 -12.89
N ILE A 338 -54.50 -17.65 -13.68
CA ILE A 338 -55.01 -18.71 -14.56
C ILE A 338 -54.45 -18.49 -15.96
N VAL A 339 -53.58 -19.40 -16.40
CA VAL A 339 -52.83 -19.25 -17.64
C VAL A 339 -53.63 -19.70 -18.86
N GLU A 340 -54.45 -20.75 -18.72
CA GLU A 340 -55.24 -21.29 -19.82
C GLU A 340 -56.43 -22.11 -19.33
N VAL A 341 -57.59 -21.96 -19.99
CA VAL A 341 -58.77 -22.80 -19.81
C VAL A 341 -59.15 -23.39 -21.16
N SER A 342 -59.21 -24.72 -21.27
CA SER A 342 -59.48 -25.40 -22.54
C SER A 342 -60.30 -26.68 -22.38
N GLN A 343 -61.04 -27.05 -23.42
CA GLN A 343 -61.74 -28.33 -23.51
C GLN A 343 -61.52 -28.93 -24.90
N GLY A 344 -60.70 -29.99 -24.98
CA GLY A 344 -60.28 -30.55 -26.26
C GLY A 344 -59.41 -29.55 -27.03
N ALA A 345 -59.82 -29.20 -28.25
CA ALA A 345 -59.12 -28.19 -29.07
C ALA A 345 -59.63 -26.76 -28.85
N THR A 346 -60.70 -26.57 -28.07
CA THR A 346 -61.29 -25.26 -27.80
C THR A 346 -60.58 -24.60 -26.63
N VAL A 347 -60.02 -23.41 -26.84
CA VAL A 347 -59.43 -22.56 -25.79
C VAL A 347 -60.40 -21.41 -25.50
N TYR A 348 -60.77 -21.24 -24.24
CA TYR A 348 -61.72 -20.21 -23.79
C TYR A 348 -60.99 -18.92 -23.43
N SER A 349 -61.53 -17.78 -23.84
CA SER A 349 -60.86 -16.48 -23.71
C SER A 349 -61.23 -15.75 -22.42
N GLU A 350 -60.24 -15.27 -21.69
CA GLU A 350 -60.43 -14.45 -20.49
C GLU A 350 -61.12 -13.10 -20.83
N GLY A 351 -62.06 -12.66 -19.98
CA GLY A 351 -62.86 -11.44 -20.17
C GLY A 351 -64.03 -11.58 -21.15
N VAL A 352 -64.13 -12.71 -21.86
CA VAL A 352 -65.24 -13.02 -22.79
C VAL A 352 -65.99 -14.28 -22.34
N ASP A 353 -65.27 -15.37 -22.16
CA ASP A 353 -65.83 -16.68 -21.80
C ASP A 353 -65.75 -16.92 -20.28
N TRP A 354 -64.67 -16.49 -19.64
CA TRP A 354 -64.45 -16.63 -18.20
C TRP A 354 -63.62 -15.47 -17.63
N GLN A 355 -63.59 -15.31 -16.32
CA GLN A 355 -62.70 -14.41 -15.58
C GLN A 355 -62.18 -15.09 -14.31
N GLN A 356 -61.02 -14.69 -13.80
CA GLN A 356 -60.51 -15.19 -12.53
C GLN A 356 -61.22 -14.50 -11.35
N SER A 357 -61.85 -15.30 -10.47
CA SER A 357 -62.46 -14.83 -9.22
C SER A 357 -61.78 -15.50 -8.04
N GLY A 358 -60.68 -14.90 -7.56
CA GLY A 358 -59.87 -15.47 -6.48
C GLY A 358 -59.32 -16.87 -6.84
N ASN A 359 -59.84 -17.92 -6.18
CA ASN A 359 -59.48 -19.32 -6.42
C ASN A 359 -60.38 -20.03 -7.44
N TYR A 360 -61.25 -19.31 -8.13
CA TYR A 360 -62.29 -19.86 -8.98
C TYR A 360 -62.13 -19.41 -10.44
N VAL A 361 -62.52 -20.28 -11.37
CA VAL A 361 -62.88 -19.90 -12.74
C VAL A 361 -64.35 -19.45 -12.71
N ASP A 362 -64.58 -18.16 -12.92
CA ASP A 362 -65.93 -17.60 -13.00
C ASP A 362 -66.35 -17.50 -14.47
N TRP A 363 -67.41 -18.22 -14.85
CA TRP A 363 -67.85 -18.29 -16.23
C TRP A 363 -68.82 -17.15 -16.55
N ILE A 364 -68.52 -16.38 -17.60
CA ILE A 364 -69.33 -15.23 -17.99
C ILE A 364 -70.55 -15.75 -18.76
N GLY A 365 -71.76 -15.57 -18.22
CA GLY A 365 -72.99 -16.16 -18.76
C GLY A 365 -73.38 -15.76 -20.20
N THR A 366 -72.64 -14.86 -20.86
CA THR A 366 -72.79 -14.50 -22.28
C THR A 366 -71.72 -15.08 -23.21
N GLY A 367 -70.68 -15.69 -22.66
CA GLY A 367 -69.58 -16.33 -23.39
C GLY A 367 -69.80 -17.83 -23.62
N SER A 368 -68.84 -18.48 -24.27
CA SER A 368 -68.86 -19.93 -24.50
C SER A 368 -68.38 -20.66 -23.25
N GLU A 369 -69.17 -21.59 -22.72
CA GLU A 369 -68.79 -22.41 -21.55
C GLU A 369 -68.84 -23.92 -21.87
N PRO A 370 -68.01 -24.75 -21.20
CA PRO A 370 -68.12 -26.20 -21.22
C PRO A 370 -69.50 -26.67 -20.79
N ALA A 371 -69.98 -27.77 -21.38
CA ALA A 371 -71.26 -28.34 -20.99
C ALA A 371 -71.27 -28.75 -19.51
N ILE A 372 -72.37 -28.46 -18.80
CA ILE A 372 -72.56 -28.78 -17.38
C ILE A 372 -72.29 -30.27 -17.13
N GLY A 373 -71.49 -30.57 -16.10
CA GLY A 373 -71.10 -31.94 -15.73
C GLY A 373 -70.00 -32.56 -16.60
N THR A 374 -69.49 -31.85 -17.61
CA THR A 374 -68.29 -32.28 -18.36
C THR A 374 -67.00 -31.78 -17.68
N THR A 375 -65.88 -32.45 -17.97
CA THR A 375 -64.57 -32.00 -17.51
C THR A 375 -63.88 -31.12 -18.55
N TYR A 376 -63.21 -30.09 -18.09
CA TYR A 376 -62.37 -29.20 -18.89
C TYR A 376 -61.01 -29.06 -18.20
N THR A 377 -59.98 -28.72 -18.96
CA THR A 377 -58.61 -28.60 -18.47
C THR A 377 -58.32 -27.15 -18.12
N VAL A 378 -57.76 -26.93 -16.93
CA VAL A 378 -57.28 -25.62 -16.50
C VAL A 378 -55.80 -25.74 -16.21
N ARG A 379 -55.03 -24.78 -16.69
CA ARG A 379 -53.61 -24.58 -16.40
C ARG A 379 -53.48 -23.28 -15.63
N TRP A 380 -53.04 -23.35 -14.37
CA TRP A 380 -52.94 -22.19 -13.50
C TRP A 380 -51.72 -22.27 -12.60
N THR A 381 -51.34 -21.12 -12.04
CA THR A 381 -50.27 -20.98 -11.06
C THR A 381 -50.83 -20.76 -9.66
N TYR A 382 -50.21 -21.35 -8.64
CA TYR A 382 -50.64 -21.22 -7.25
C TYR A 382 -49.43 -21.19 -6.30
N VAL A 383 -49.61 -20.64 -5.10
CA VAL A 383 -48.57 -20.64 -4.07
C VAL A 383 -48.52 -22.01 -3.40
N LYS A 384 -47.37 -22.69 -3.52
CA LYS A 384 -47.12 -24.00 -2.91
C LYS A 384 -46.07 -23.87 -1.81
N GLN A 385 -46.32 -24.47 -0.65
CA GLN A 385 -45.27 -24.80 0.30
C GLN A 385 -44.48 -26.00 -0.23
N MET A 386 -43.23 -25.77 -0.60
CA MET A 386 -42.37 -26.75 -1.24
C MET A 386 -41.97 -27.85 -0.25
N ALA A 387 -41.90 -29.10 -0.71
CA ALA A 387 -41.56 -30.25 0.11
C ALA A 387 -40.05 -30.50 0.14
N LYS A 388 -39.42 -30.37 1.31
CA LYS A 388 -37.99 -30.66 1.50
C LYS A 388 -37.67 -32.14 1.23
N GLY A 389 -36.62 -32.40 0.46
CA GLY A 389 -36.20 -33.73 0.01
C GLY A 389 -36.90 -34.23 -1.26
N THR A 390 -37.94 -33.53 -1.75
CA THR A 390 -38.63 -33.85 -3.01
C THR A 390 -38.58 -32.69 -3.98
N ASP A 391 -39.02 -31.51 -3.55
CA ASP A 391 -39.01 -30.29 -4.37
C ASP A 391 -37.70 -29.49 -4.22
N TYR A 392 -37.03 -29.59 -3.05
CA TYR A 392 -35.76 -28.89 -2.81
C TYR A 392 -34.96 -29.53 -1.67
N VAL A 393 -33.65 -29.24 -1.57
CA VAL A 393 -32.76 -29.61 -0.45
C VAL A 393 -31.87 -28.45 0.02
N ASP A 394 -31.29 -28.60 1.20
CA ASP A 394 -30.26 -27.69 1.71
C ASP A 394 -28.89 -28.17 1.23
N GLY A 395 -28.13 -27.33 0.54
CA GLY A 395 -26.84 -27.71 -0.03
C GLY A 395 -26.98 -28.58 -1.29
N GLY A 396 -26.42 -29.79 -1.25
CA GLY A 396 -26.50 -30.77 -2.34
C GLY A 396 -27.46 -31.93 -2.09
N TRP A 397 -27.71 -32.72 -3.13
CA TRP A 397 -28.61 -33.88 -3.15
C TRP A 397 -27.94 -35.20 -2.74
N PHE A 398 -26.64 -35.19 -2.44
CA PHE A 398 -25.95 -36.39 -1.94
C PHE A 398 -26.63 -36.95 -0.68
N GLY A 399 -26.91 -38.25 -0.68
CA GLY A 399 -27.59 -38.97 0.39
C GLY A 399 -29.12 -38.97 0.34
N GLN A 400 -29.75 -38.29 -0.62
CA GLN A 400 -31.19 -38.38 -0.83
C GLN A 400 -31.60 -39.66 -1.59
N PRO A 401 -32.82 -40.19 -1.37
CA PRO A 401 -33.32 -41.34 -2.13
C PRO A 401 -33.34 -41.06 -3.64
N GLY A 402 -32.72 -41.93 -4.44
CA GLY A 402 -32.59 -41.75 -5.89
C GLY A 402 -31.39 -40.92 -6.35
N TYR A 403 -30.58 -40.41 -5.41
CA TYR A 403 -29.36 -39.63 -5.66
C TYR A 403 -28.11 -40.35 -5.08
N PRO A 404 -26.88 -39.92 -5.43
CA PRO A 404 -25.65 -40.58 -5.00
C PRO A 404 -25.47 -40.61 -3.47
N ALA A 405 -25.04 -41.73 -2.88
CA ALA A 405 -24.89 -41.90 -1.44
C ALA A 405 -23.67 -41.14 -0.87
N PRO A 406 -23.59 -40.85 0.45
CA PRO A 406 -22.40 -40.25 1.06
C PRO A 406 -21.22 -41.23 0.99
N ALA A 407 -20.12 -40.81 0.37
CA ALA A 407 -18.94 -41.64 0.14
C ALA A 407 -17.72 -40.77 -0.23
N GLU A 408 -16.57 -41.41 -0.39
CA GLU A 408 -15.46 -40.81 -1.13
C GLU A 408 -15.79 -40.82 -2.62
N TYR A 409 -15.72 -39.64 -3.23
CA TYR A 409 -15.86 -39.49 -4.67
C TYR A 409 -14.54 -39.07 -5.29
N PHE A 410 -14.20 -39.74 -6.38
CA PHE A 410 -13.03 -39.48 -7.18
C PHE A 410 -13.46 -38.80 -8.47
N TYR A 411 -12.80 -37.71 -8.82
CA TYR A 411 -13.08 -36.95 -10.02
C TYR A 411 -11.86 -36.91 -10.92
N LEU A 412 -12.15 -36.97 -12.21
CA LEU A 412 -11.16 -36.77 -13.25
C LEU A 412 -11.78 -35.82 -14.27
N VAL A 413 -11.07 -34.74 -14.58
CA VAL A 413 -11.42 -33.87 -15.69
C VAL A 413 -10.55 -34.26 -16.88
N THR A 414 -11.17 -34.44 -18.03
CA THR A 414 -10.47 -34.65 -19.30
C THR A 414 -10.75 -33.47 -20.22
N ALA A 415 -9.80 -33.13 -21.09
CA ALA A 415 -10.00 -32.11 -22.11
C ALA A 415 -10.49 -32.74 -23.41
N LEU A 416 -11.44 -32.08 -24.06
CA LEU A 416 -11.97 -32.44 -25.38
C LEU A 416 -11.34 -31.58 -26.45
N SER A 417 -10.98 -32.18 -27.58
CA SER A 417 -10.66 -31.47 -28.82
C SER A 417 -11.58 -31.96 -29.95
N ALA A 418 -11.48 -31.33 -31.12
CA ALA A 418 -12.19 -31.77 -32.32
C ALA A 418 -11.85 -33.22 -32.73
N SER A 419 -10.69 -33.76 -32.32
CA SER A 419 -10.21 -35.09 -32.70
C SER A 419 -10.48 -36.19 -31.67
N GLY A 420 -10.89 -35.84 -30.44
CA GLY A 420 -11.14 -36.80 -29.38
C GLY A 420 -10.93 -36.23 -27.99
N GLU A 421 -10.54 -37.09 -27.05
CA GLU A 421 -10.49 -36.76 -25.63
C GLU A 421 -9.16 -37.20 -25.00
N THR A 422 -8.68 -36.45 -23.99
CA THR A 422 -7.46 -36.82 -23.25
C THR A 422 -7.63 -38.16 -22.55
N ALA A 423 -6.55 -38.94 -22.45
CA ALA A 423 -6.59 -40.25 -21.79
C ALA A 423 -6.85 -40.12 -20.29
N TYR A 424 -7.38 -41.20 -19.71
CA TYR A 424 -7.32 -41.44 -18.28
C TYR A 424 -5.87 -41.47 -17.79
N ALA A 425 -5.57 -40.64 -16.79
CA ALA A 425 -4.29 -40.61 -16.11
C ALA A 425 -4.49 -40.58 -14.60
N ALA A 426 -4.04 -41.62 -13.90
CA ALA A 426 -4.26 -41.78 -12.46
C ALA A 426 -3.66 -40.63 -11.62
N GLY A 427 -2.57 -40.00 -12.08
CA GLY A 427 -1.94 -38.87 -11.40
C GLY A 427 -2.71 -37.55 -11.43
N TYR A 428 -3.81 -37.48 -12.18
CA TYR A 428 -4.68 -36.29 -12.31
C TYR A 428 -6.05 -36.48 -11.62
N VAL A 429 -6.23 -37.61 -10.93
CA VAL A 429 -7.44 -37.89 -10.16
C VAL A 429 -7.36 -37.14 -8.84
N VAL A 430 -8.42 -36.39 -8.53
CA VAL A 430 -8.63 -35.75 -7.22
C VAL A 430 -9.76 -36.43 -6.48
N SER A 431 -9.68 -36.54 -5.16
CA SER A 431 -10.75 -37.14 -4.34
C SER A 431 -11.16 -36.23 -3.19
N HIS A 432 -12.40 -36.39 -2.75
CA HIS A 432 -12.91 -35.73 -1.55
C HIS A 432 -14.00 -36.56 -0.88
N GLN A 433 -14.03 -36.52 0.45
CA GLN A 433 -15.07 -37.17 1.26
C GLN A 433 -16.33 -36.32 1.24
N THR A 434 -17.41 -36.84 0.65
CA THR A 434 -18.67 -36.10 0.51
C THR A 434 -19.70 -36.61 1.51
N ALA A 435 -20.07 -35.77 2.48
CA ALA A 435 -21.15 -36.05 3.41
C ALA A 435 -22.54 -35.88 2.76
N ALA A 436 -23.58 -36.37 3.42
CA ALA A 436 -24.96 -36.10 3.01
C ALA A 436 -25.23 -34.58 2.99
N GLY A 437 -25.88 -34.06 1.95
CA GLY A 437 -26.10 -32.62 1.77
C GLY A 437 -24.88 -31.83 1.28
N GLY A 438 -23.74 -32.48 1.04
CA GLY A 438 -22.53 -31.84 0.55
C GLY A 438 -22.58 -31.48 -0.93
N ALA A 439 -21.67 -30.62 -1.37
CA ALA A 439 -21.40 -30.33 -2.78
C ALA A 439 -19.89 -30.24 -2.98
N ASN A 440 -19.38 -30.75 -4.10
CA ASN A 440 -17.95 -30.74 -4.41
C ASN A 440 -17.69 -29.75 -5.53
N THR A 441 -16.82 -28.77 -5.28
CA THR A 441 -16.36 -27.84 -6.33
C THR A 441 -15.04 -28.33 -6.87
N ILE A 442 -15.04 -28.65 -8.16
CA ILE A 442 -13.86 -29.08 -8.89
C ILE A 442 -13.45 -27.91 -9.76
N THR A 443 -12.22 -27.45 -9.60
CA THR A 443 -11.64 -26.39 -10.43
C THR A 443 -10.46 -26.95 -11.19
N TRP A 444 -10.25 -26.52 -12.43
CA TRP A 444 -9.10 -26.93 -13.19
C TRP A 444 -8.50 -25.77 -13.96
N ARG A 445 -7.22 -25.90 -14.29
CA ARG A 445 -6.54 -24.91 -15.12
C ARG A 445 -7.00 -25.02 -16.58
N PRO A 446 -7.15 -23.89 -17.29
CA PRO A 446 -7.45 -23.92 -18.71
C PRO A 446 -6.36 -24.66 -19.48
N VAL A 447 -6.78 -25.59 -20.34
CA VAL A 447 -5.91 -26.31 -21.28
C VAL A 447 -6.11 -25.67 -22.65
N SER A 448 -5.03 -25.11 -23.19
CA SER A 448 -5.07 -24.49 -24.51
C SER A 448 -5.46 -25.50 -25.59
N GLY A 449 -6.47 -25.18 -26.40
CA GLY A 449 -7.01 -26.06 -27.45
C GLY A 449 -8.15 -26.98 -27.01
N ALA A 450 -8.52 -26.94 -25.73
CA ALA A 450 -9.72 -27.61 -25.27
C ALA A 450 -10.96 -26.92 -25.84
N THR A 451 -11.77 -27.67 -26.58
CA THR A 451 -13.12 -27.27 -27.05
C THR A 451 -14.17 -27.43 -25.96
N GLY A 452 -13.85 -28.20 -24.93
CA GLY A 452 -14.67 -28.42 -23.75
C GLY A 452 -13.95 -29.35 -22.77
N TYR A 453 -14.59 -29.63 -21.65
CA TYR A 453 -14.10 -30.55 -20.64
C TYR A 453 -15.17 -31.56 -20.29
N ARG A 454 -14.77 -32.81 -20.07
CA ARG A 454 -15.63 -33.84 -19.48
C ARG A 454 -15.20 -34.10 -18.06
N ILE A 455 -16.16 -34.00 -17.16
CA ILE A 455 -16.00 -34.30 -15.76
C ILE A 455 -16.49 -35.73 -15.56
N TYR A 456 -15.62 -36.58 -15.02
CA TYR A 456 -15.92 -37.96 -14.66
C TYR A 456 -15.97 -38.10 -13.15
N ARG A 457 -16.83 -39.00 -12.67
CA ARG A 457 -16.97 -39.35 -11.26
C ARG A 457 -16.87 -40.87 -11.09
N ALA A 458 -16.18 -41.32 -10.04
CA ALA A 458 -16.09 -42.71 -9.62
C ALA A 458 -16.30 -42.85 -8.10
N SER A 459 -16.91 -43.96 -7.68
CA SER A 459 -16.95 -44.40 -6.28
C SER A 459 -17.28 -45.90 -6.22
N PRO A 460 -16.35 -46.79 -5.81
CA PRO A 460 -14.93 -46.55 -5.50
C PRO A 460 -14.05 -46.40 -6.77
N ASN A 461 -12.84 -45.86 -6.63
CA ASN A 461 -11.86 -45.83 -7.72
C ASN A 461 -11.10 -47.17 -7.82
N SER A 462 -11.51 -48.03 -8.77
CA SER A 462 -10.85 -49.31 -9.07
C SER A 462 -10.09 -49.29 -10.41
N GLY A 463 -9.78 -48.09 -10.93
CA GLY A 463 -9.13 -47.87 -12.21
C GLY A 463 -10.06 -47.24 -13.26
N ARG A 464 -9.54 -47.05 -14.49
CA ARG A 464 -10.20 -46.28 -15.57
C ARG A 464 -11.70 -46.57 -15.75
N THR A 465 -12.10 -47.83 -15.74
CA THR A 465 -13.49 -48.24 -16.04
C THR A 465 -14.48 -47.95 -14.92
N SER A 466 -14.02 -47.55 -13.74
CA SER A 466 -14.88 -47.11 -12.62
C SER A 466 -15.33 -45.65 -12.76
N PHE A 467 -14.70 -44.87 -13.65
CA PHE A 467 -15.05 -43.49 -13.92
C PHE A 467 -16.14 -43.40 -14.97
N HIS A 468 -17.19 -42.65 -14.66
CA HIS A 468 -18.36 -42.45 -15.51
C HIS A 468 -18.58 -40.95 -15.76
N MET A 469 -18.89 -40.57 -17.00
CA MET A 469 -18.99 -39.17 -17.41
C MET A 469 -20.22 -38.52 -16.76
N LEU A 470 -19.99 -37.49 -15.96
CA LEU A 470 -21.01 -36.74 -15.24
C LEU A 470 -21.54 -35.56 -16.04
N LYS A 471 -20.63 -34.75 -16.58
CA LYS A 471 -20.99 -33.53 -17.31
C LYS A 471 -19.94 -33.21 -18.37
N GLU A 472 -20.42 -32.66 -19.48
CA GLU A 472 -19.59 -32.00 -20.48
C GLU A 472 -19.85 -30.49 -20.38
N VAL A 473 -18.79 -29.69 -20.33
CA VAL A 473 -18.84 -28.24 -20.22
C VAL A 473 -18.01 -27.60 -21.33
N GLY A 474 -18.38 -26.37 -21.72
CA GLY A 474 -17.65 -25.62 -22.73
C GLY A 474 -16.25 -25.20 -22.26
N SER A 475 -15.41 -24.82 -23.21
CA SER A 475 -14.01 -24.45 -22.98
C SER A 475 -13.77 -23.27 -22.03
N ALA A 476 -14.76 -22.38 -21.86
CA ALA A 476 -14.67 -21.23 -20.95
C ALA A 476 -14.93 -21.57 -19.48
N VAL A 477 -15.41 -22.78 -19.17
CA VAL A 477 -15.79 -23.18 -17.81
C VAL A 477 -14.61 -23.86 -17.12
N MET A 478 -14.06 -23.23 -16.08
CA MET A 478 -12.92 -23.73 -15.29
C MET A 478 -13.30 -24.33 -13.93
N SER A 479 -14.60 -24.34 -13.63
CA SER A 479 -15.13 -24.83 -12.37
C SER A 479 -16.46 -25.53 -12.59
N TYR A 480 -16.65 -26.67 -11.93
CA TYR A 480 -17.91 -27.38 -11.90
C TYR A 480 -18.23 -27.78 -10.46
N ILE A 481 -19.49 -27.57 -10.08
CA ILE A 481 -20.01 -27.98 -8.78
C ILE A 481 -20.82 -29.25 -8.99
N ASP A 482 -20.33 -30.38 -8.45
CA ASP A 482 -21.15 -31.57 -8.30
C ASP A 482 -21.98 -31.45 -7.02
N ASP A 483 -23.27 -31.20 -7.19
CA ASP A 483 -24.27 -31.18 -6.13
C ASP A 483 -25.05 -32.51 -6.02
N GLY A 484 -24.67 -33.53 -6.80
CA GLY A 484 -25.28 -34.86 -6.78
C GLY A 484 -26.52 -35.01 -7.67
N VAL A 485 -26.97 -33.92 -8.32
CA VAL A 485 -28.17 -33.95 -9.19
C VAL A 485 -27.86 -34.57 -10.56
N ASP A 486 -26.68 -34.28 -11.10
CA ASP A 486 -26.28 -34.80 -12.41
C ASP A 486 -26.00 -36.31 -12.34
N GLN A 487 -26.53 -37.04 -13.31
CA GLN A 487 -26.39 -38.49 -13.39
C GLN A 487 -25.19 -38.86 -14.25
N ALA A 488 -24.33 -39.72 -13.72
CA ALA A 488 -23.21 -40.23 -14.48
C ALA A 488 -23.70 -41.18 -15.58
N THR A 489 -23.23 -40.95 -16.80
CA THR A 489 -23.51 -41.80 -17.96
C THR A 489 -22.49 -42.94 -18.03
N GLY A 490 -22.86 -44.07 -18.64
CA GLY A 490 -21.99 -45.25 -18.74
C GLY A 490 -20.68 -45.04 -19.52
N THR A 491 -20.46 -43.85 -20.10
CA THR A 491 -19.25 -43.49 -20.82
C THR A 491 -18.06 -43.41 -19.87
N THR A 492 -17.05 -44.24 -20.11
CA THR A 492 -15.79 -44.24 -19.36
C THR A 492 -14.72 -43.41 -20.08
N PRO A 493 -13.76 -42.81 -19.36
CA PRO A 493 -12.72 -42.00 -19.99
C PRO A 493 -11.83 -42.84 -20.93
N PRO A 494 -11.31 -42.25 -22.02
CA PRO A 494 -10.48 -42.96 -23.01
C PRO A 494 -9.22 -43.60 -22.40
N SER A 495 -8.81 -44.77 -22.91
CA SER A 495 -7.57 -45.44 -22.50
C SER A 495 -6.31 -44.82 -23.10
N SER A 496 -6.47 -44.08 -24.18
CA SER A 496 -5.40 -43.43 -24.93
C SER A 496 -5.83 -42.04 -25.34
N ASN A 497 -4.86 -41.13 -25.46
CA ASN A 497 -5.13 -39.73 -25.70
C ASN A 497 -5.38 -39.55 -27.19
N SER A 498 -6.64 -39.34 -27.57
CA SER A 498 -7.07 -39.06 -28.95
C SER A 498 -7.20 -37.55 -29.21
N SER A 499 -7.23 -36.73 -28.16
CA SER A 499 -7.35 -35.28 -28.27
C SER A 499 -6.06 -34.58 -28.70
N GLY A 500 -4.89 -35.15 -28.36
CA GLY A 500 -3.60 -34.48 -28.53
C GLY A 500 -3.31 -33.37 -27.50
N LEU A 501 -4.20 -33.14 -26.52
CA LEU A 501 -4.07 -32.13 -25.47
C LEU A 501 -3.41 -32.70 -24.20
N SER A 502 -2.94 -31.84 -23.30
CA SER A 502 -2.54 -32.24 -21.95
C SER A 502 -3.76 -32.43 -21.05
N SER A 503 -3.68 -33.37 -20.09
CA SER A 503 -4.73 -33.55 -19.10
C SER A 503 -4.82 -32.31 -18.19
N PRO A 504 -6.03 -31.78 -17.92
CA PRO A 504 -6.19 -30.59 -17.08
C PRO A 504 -5.80 -30.87 -15.63
N LEU A 505 -4.97 -29.99 -15.05
CA LEU A 505 -4.65 -30.03 -13.62
C LEU A 505 -5.87 -29.57 -12.84
N SER A 506 -6.45 -30.51 -12.09
CA SER A 506 -7.66 -30.30 -11.29
C SER A 506 -7.30 -30.16 -9.81
N ASP A 507 -8.05 -29.33 -9.11
CA ASP A 507 -8.02 -29.14 -7.66
C ASP A 507 -9.46 -29.23 -7.13
N MET A 508 -9.62 -29.51 -5.83
CA MET A 508 -10.93 -29.71 -5.24
C MET A 508 -11.11 -28.94 -3.93
N SER A 509 -12.27 -28.31 -3.82
CA SER A 509 -12.73 -27.63 -2.60
C SER A 509 -14.18 -27.97 -2.32
N LEU A 510 -14.61 -27.76 -1.08
CA LEU A 510 -16.02 -27.86 -0.71
C LEU A 510 -16.82 -26.77 -1.43
N GLY A 511 -17.93 -27.16 -2.05
CA GLY A 511 -18.91 -26.21 -2.59
C GLY A 511 -19.70 -25.51 -1.49
N ASN A 512 -20.32 -24.39 -1.87
CA ASN A 512 -21.15 -23.63 -0.95
C ASN A 512 -22.34 -24.48 -0.48
N SER A 513 -22.37 -24.83 0.81
CA SER A 513 -23.46 -25.58 1.44
C SER A 513 -24.62 -24.70 1.89
N SER A 514 -24.45 -23.36 1.86
CA SER A 514 -25.48 -22.39 2.25
C SER A 514 -26.33 -21.96 1.05
N VAL A 515 -26.86 -22.96 0.37
CA VAL A 515 -27.69 -22.80 -0.83
C VAL A 515 -28.98 -23.61 -0.67
N ILE A 516 -30.03 -23.17 -1.37
CA ILE A 516 -31.21 -23.99 -1.63
C ILE A 516 -31.11 -24.54 -3.03
N ASN A 517 -31.31 -25.85 -3.15
CA ASN A 517 -31.18 -26.55 -4.42
C ASN A 517 -32.51 -27.22 -4.80
N PHE A 518 -33.14 -26.75 -5.87
CA PHE A 518 -34.40 -27.29 -6.41
C PHE A 518 -34.21 -28.57 -7.24
N GLY A 519 -32.97 -29.03 -7.42
CA GLY A 519 -32.70 -30.33 -8.02
C GLY A 519 -32.88 -30.39 -9.51
N LYS A 520 -33.40 -31.52 -10.00
CA LYS A 520 -33.58 -31.79 -11.42
C LYS A 520 -34.97 -31.38 -11.85
N SER A 521 -35.08 -30.61 -12.92
CA SER A 521 -36.38 -30.24 -13.48
C SER A 521 -37.22 -31.47 -13.84
N GLY A 522 -38.50 -31.41 -13.51
CA GLY A 522 -39.47 -32.49 -13.68
C GLY A 522 -39.46 -33.57 -12.59
N VAL A 523 -38.64 -33.42 -11.53
CA VAL A 523 -38.70 -34.24 -10.32
C VAL A 523 -39.25 -33.39 -9.19
N GLY A 524 -40.45 -33.68 -8.71
CA GLY A 524 -41.18 -32.79 -7.79
C GLY A 524 -41.90 -31.66 -8.54
N SER A 525 -42.25 -30.59 -7.84
CA SER A 525 -42.80 -29.38 -8.46
C SER A 525 -41.71 -28.32 -8.65
N ASP A 526 -41.56 -27.82 -9.87
CA ASP A 526 -40.65 -26.71 -10.18
C ASP A 526 -41.38 -25.36 -10.02
N PRO A 527 -40.72 -24.33 -9.45
CA PRO A 527 -41.24 -22.97 -9.49
C PRO A 527 -41.39 -22.44 -10.92
N VAL A 528 -42.32 -21.53 -11.14
CA VAL A 528 -42.53 -20.86 -12.43
C VAL A 528 -41.32 -19.96 -12.73
N ASN A 529 -40.82 -19.99 -13.97
CA ASN A 529 -39.71 -19.15 -14.40
C ASN A 529 -40.02 -17.65 -14.21
N GLY A 530 -39.10 -16.92 -13.59
CA GLY A 530 -39.26 -15.50 -13.27
C GLY A 530 -40.12 -15.21 -12.04
N SER A 531 -40.70 -16.23 -11.38
CA SER A 531 -41.42 -16.05 -10.12
C SER A 531 -40.48 -15.96 -8.92
N ASN A 532 -40.94 -15.32 -7.84
CA ASN A 532 -40.17 -15.23 -6.60
C ASN A 532 -40.50 -16.40 -5.67
N CYS A 533 -39.45 -17.00 -5.10
CA CYS A 533 -39.51 -17.97 -4.03
C CYS A 533 -39.23 -17.26 -2.70
N SER A 534 -40.10 -17.44 -1.72
CA SER A 534 -39.94 -16.97 -0.35
C SER A 534 -39.32 -18.06 0.50
N ILE A 535 -38.23 -17.73 1.20
CA ILE A 535 -37.41 -18.71 1.92
C ILE A 535 -37.23 -18.29 3.38
N ASP A 536 -37.53 -19.22 4.28
CA ASP A 536 -37.30 -19.13 5.70
C ASP A 536 -36.24 -20.14 6.14
N TYR A 537 -35.21 -19.69 6.85
CA TYR A 537 -34.11 -20.57 7.25
C TYR A 537 -33.42 -20.13 8.54
N ASP A 538 -32.77 -21.08 9.20
CA ASP A 538 -31.89 -20.85 10.35
C ASP A 538 -30.43 -20.91 9.90
N TYR A 539 -29.62 -19.92 10.29
CA TYR A 539 -28.18 -19.90 10.04
C TYR A 539 -27.41 -19.82 11.35
N TYR A 540 -26.15 -20.28 11.34
CA TYR A 540 -25.26 -20.27 12.50
C TYR A 540 -24.65 -18.90 12.74
N LEU A 541 -24.51 -18.52 13.99
CA LEU A 541 -23.85 -17.29 14.42
C LEU A 541 -22.44 -17.56 14.95
N GLY A 542 -21.51 -16.67 14.62
CA GLY A 542 -20.19 -16.65 15.25
C GLY A 542 -20.25 -16.03 16.64
N ARG A 543 -19.19 -16.22 17.43
CA ARG A 543 -19.00 -15.54 18.72
C ARG A 543 -17.53 -15.20 18.95
N LYS A 544 -17.27 -14.31 19.91
CA LYS A 544 -15.91 -14.02 20.41
C LYS A 544 -15.83 -14.41 21.87
N ASP A 545 -14.86 -15.26 22.20
CA ASP A 545 -14.61 -15.69 23.58
C ASP A 545 -13.35 -15.00 24.11
N ILE A 546 -13.18 -14.94 25.43
CA ILE A 546 -11.96 -14.41 26.06
C ILE A 546 -11.36 -15.48 26.97
N VAL A 547 -10.05 -15.70 26.83
CA VAL A 547 -9.26 -16.41 27.82
C VAL A 547 -8.78 -15.38 28.84
N TYR A 548 -9.23 -15.53 30.07
CA TYR A 548 -8.89 -14.64 31.17
C TYR A 548 -8.39 -15.45 32.36
N ALA A 549 -7.68 -14.79 33.25
CA ALA A 549 -7.24 -15.40 34.49
C ALA A 549 -7.76 -14.65 35.70
N THR A 550 -8.08 -15.42 36.72
CA THR A 550 -8.28 -14.96 38.10
C THR A 550 -7.01 -15.23 38.90
N ALA A 551 -6.93 -14.78 40.15
CA ALA A 551 -5.76 -14.97 41.00
C ALA A 551 -5.31 -16.46 41.15
N GLY A 552 -6.20 -17.44 40.93
CA GLY A 552 -5.90 -18.87 41.08
C GLY A 552 -5.91 -19.70 39.80
N GLU A 553 -6.68 -19.30 38.78
CA GLU A 553 -6.94 -20.15 37.61
C GLU A 553 -7.14 -19.37 36.31
N ILE A 554 -6.82 -20.03 35.20
CA ILE A 554 -7.12 -19.56 33.83
C ILE A 554 -8.47 -20.15 33.44
N ARG A 555 -9.39 -19.30 32.98
CA ARG A 555 -10.74 -19.68 32.56
C ARG A 555 -11.05 -19.11 31.18
N ARG A 556 -12.08 -19.67 30.57
CA ARG A 556 -12.71 -19.14 29.36
C ARG A 556 -14.00 -18.42 29.74
N LEU A 557 -14.19 -17.23 29.18
CA LEU A 557 -15.45 -16.53 29.15
C LEU A 557 -16.06 -16.70 27.76
N GLU A 558 -17.22 -17.33 27.71
CA GLU A 558 -17.96 -17.46 26.46
C GLU A 558 -18.68 -16.16 26.12
N GLY A 559 -18.56 -15.72 24.87
CA GLY A 559 -19.27 -14.55 24.38
C GLY A 559 -20.64 -14.82 23.81
N SER A 560 -21.39 -13.74 23.64
CA SER A 560 -22.73 -13.79 23.04
C SER A 560 -22.64 -13.94 21.52
N PRO A 561 -23.26 -14.98 20.93
CA PRO A 561 -23.31 -15.15 19.48
C PRO A 561 -24.06 -14.01 18.78
N SER A 562 -23.52 -13.52 17.66
CA SER A 562 -24.08 -12.39 16.89
C SER A 562 -23.55 -12.40 15.45
N ASP A 563 -24.20 -11.67 14.54
CA ASP A 563 -23.70 -11.39 13.20
C ASP A 563 -22.42 -10.54 13.24
N PHE A 564 -22.33 -9.66 14.24
CA PHE A 564 -21.14 -8.88 14.57
C PHE A 564 -20.78 -9.15 16.04
N PRO A 565 -20.07 -10.24 16.34
CA PRO A 565 -19.69 -10.61 17.70
C PRO A 565 -18.87 -9.51 18.37
N LYS A 566 -19.31 -9.08 19.55
CA LYS A 566 -18.57 -8.14 20.40
C LYS A 566 -17.75 -8.91 21.43
N LEU A 567 -16.63 -8.33 21.85
CA LEU A 567 -15.83 -8.89 22.93
C LEU A 567 -16.64 -8.86 24.25
N PRO A 568 -16.70 -9.99 24.99
CA PRO A 568 -17.34 -10.04 26.30
C PRO A 568 -16.68 -9.12 27.31
N VAL A 569 -17.46 -8.61 28.26
CA VAL A 569 -16.91 -7.85 29.40
C VAL A 569 -16.30 -8.83 30.39
N VAL A 570 -15.02 -8.64 30.67
CA VAL A 570 -14.24 -9.48 31.57
C VAL A 570 -14.67 -9.20 33.03
N PRO A 571 -14.86 -10.22 33.89
CA PRO A 571 -15.24 -10.02 35.28
C PRO A 571 -14.26 -9.13 36.04
N GLU A 572 -14.78 -8.36 36.98
CA GLU A 572 -13.97 -7.53 37.87
C GLU A 572 -12.96 -8.38 38.64
N GLY A 573 -11.74 -7.87 38.80
CA GLY A 573 -10.66 -8.59 39.49
C GLY A 573 -9.97 -9.68 38.64
N SER A 574 -10.15 -9.67 37.32
CA SER A 574 -9.50 -10.63 36.41
C SER A 574 -8.73 -9.95 35.27
N LEU A 575 -7.81 -10.68 34.64
CA LEU A 575 -6.97 -10.17 33.56
C LEU A 575 -7.21 -10.97 32.27
N ALA A 576 -7.55 -10.29 31.19
CA ALA A 576 -7.70 -10.91 29.87
C ALA A 576 -6.33 -11.12 29.21
N PHE A 577 -6.08 -12.34 28.73
CA PHE A 577 -4.85 -12.67 28.01
C PHE A 577 -5.05 -12.62 26.51
N ALA A 578 -6.13 -13.23 26.01
CA ALA A 578 -6.40 -13.31 24.59
C ALA A 578 -7.90 -13.33 24.29
N SER A 579 -8.28 -12.81 23.12
CA SER A 579 -9.58 -13.07 22.51
C SER A 579 -9.49 -14.20 21.50
N LEU A 580 -10.55 -15.00 21.44
CA LEU A 580 -10.74 -16.10 20.52
C LEU A 580 -11.88 -15.74 19.58
N ASP A 581 -11.59 -15.64 18.29
CA ASP A 581 -12.62 -15.46 17.29
C ASP A 581 -13.11 -16.85 16.86
N CYS A 582 -14.35 -17.18 17.24
CA CYS A 582 -15.00 -18.44 16.94
C CYS A 582 -15.98 -18.23 15.77
N PRO A 583 -15.58 -18.53 14.53
CA PRO A 583 -16.49 -18.45 13.38
C PRO A 583 -17.67 -19.43 13.52
N ALA A 584 -18.76 -19.09 12.85
CA ALA A 584 -20.00 -19.86 12.88
C ALA A 584 -19.78 -21.31 12.41
N ASN A 585 -20.14 -22.29 13.25
CA ASN A 585 -20.04 -23.74 13.03
C ASN A 585 -18.71 -24.22 12.43
N SER A 586 -17.60 -23.54 12.71
CA SER A 586 -16.26 -23.90 12.21
C SER A 586 -15.28 -24.18 13.35
N VAL A 587 -14.29 -25.03 13.07
CA VAL A 587 -13.17 -25.35 13.95
C VAL A 587 -11.93 -24.50 13.65
N GLU A 588 -11.95 -23.68 12.59
CA GLU A 588 -10.87 -22.76 12.22
C GLU A 588 -10.95 -21.47 13.06
N MET A 589 -10.59 -21.56 14.33
CA MET A 589 -10.57 -20.41 15.25
C MET A 589 -9.28 -19.59 15.10
N THR A 590 -9.35 -18.30 15.39
CA THR A 590 -8.17 -17.42 15.45
C THR A 590 -8.00 -16.81 16.84
N VAL A 591 -6.75 -16.50 17.22
CA VAL A 591 -6.39 -16.00 18.56
C VAL A 591 -5.71 -14.65 18.43
N HIS A 592 -6.16 -13.68 19.22
CA HIS A 592 -5.51 -12.38 19.35
C HIS A 592 -5.09 -12.17 20.81
N ASN A 593 -3.77 -12.07 21.05
CA ASN A 593 -3.22 -11.84 22.38
C ASN A 593 -3.22 -10.33 22.70
N PHE A 594 -3.72 -9.93 23.88
CA PHE A 594 -3.88 -8.52 24.25
C PHE A 594 -2.59 -7.85 24.74
N GLY A 595 -1.64 -8.60 25.29
CA GLY A 595 -0.32 -8.08 25.65
C GLY A 595 -0.31 -6.93 26.68
N LEU A 596 -1.28 -6.88 27.60
CA LEU A 596 -1.39 -5.85 28.66
C LEU A 596 -0.24 -5.95 29.68
N THR A 597 0.94 -5.48 29.29
CA THR A 597 2.14 -5.47 30.13
C THR A 597 2.24 -4.20 30.95
N ARG A 598 2.90 -4.27 32.11
CA ARG A 598 3.15 -3.07 32.93
C ARG A 598 4.08 -2.11 32.18
N ILE A 599 3.80 -0.82 32.26
CA ILE A 599 4.68 0.25 31.80
C ILE A 599 5.45 0.78 33.00
N THR A 600 6.77 0.94 32.89
CA THR A 600 7.58 1.53 33.96
C THR A 600 7.51 3.06 33.93
N MET A 601 7.80 3.74 35.06
CA MET A 601 7.84 5.22 35.09
C MET A 601 8.84 5.82 34.09
N ASP A 602 9.94 5.11 33.79
CA ASP A 602 10.90 5.49 32.75
C ASP A 602 10.23 5.50 31.37
N GLN A 603 9.48 4.45 31.04
CA GLN A 603 8.75 4.37 29.76
C GLN A 603 7.64 5.42 29.66
N ILE A 604 6.93 5.72 30.76
CA ILE A 604 5.93 6.79 30.79
C ILE A 604 6.59 8.16 30.55
N HIS A 605 7.74 8.44 31.19
CA HIS A 605 8.46 9.69 30.96
C HIS A 605 8.96 9.81 29.51
N ARG A 606 9.46 8.71 28.91
CA ARG A 606 9.83 8.70 27.49
C ARG A 606 8.63 8.97 26.59
N ILE A 607 7.48 8.33 26.85
CA ILE A 607 6.26 8.60 26.08
C ILE A 607 5.78 10.05 26.26
N MET A 608 5.92 10.62 27.47
CA MET A 608 5.59 12.03 27.70
C MET A 608 6.53 12.95 26.92
N GLN A 609 7.84 12.69 26.90
CA GLN A 609 8.81 13.41 26.10
C GLN A 609 8.52 13.28 24.60
N ASP A 610 8.28 12.06 24.11
CA ASP A 610 7.93 11.80 22.70
C ASP A 610 6.63 12.52 22.30
N ILE A 611 5.62 12.57 23.18
CA ILE A 611 4.37 13.30 22.94
C ILE A 611 4.62 14.81 22.95
N GLU A 612 5.47 15.34 23.83
CA GLU A 612 5.85 16.74 23.83
C GLU A 612 6.61 17.12 22.54
N ASP A 613 7.54 16.28 22.10
CA ASP A 613 8.28 16.44 20.86
C ASP A 613 7.34 16.34 19.64
N LEU A 614 6.41 15.39 19.63
CA LEU A 614 5.39 15.28 18.58
C LEU A 614 4.47 16.49 18.54
N LYS A 615 4.05 17.02 19.69
CA LYS A 615 3.24 18.24 19.75
C LYS A 615 4.02 19.46 19.28
N TYR A 616 5.29 19.55 19.65
CA TYR A 616 6.19 20.61 19.20
C TYR A 616 6.37 20.54 17.68
N ASN A 617 6.63 19.36 17.14
CA ASN A 617 6.81 19.13 15.71
C ASN A 617 5.52 19.33 14.90
N ASP A 618 4.36 18.90 15.42
CA ASP A 618 3.05 19.13 14.80
C ASP A 618 2.69 20.62 14.83
N ALA A 619 2.97 21.33 15.92
CA ALA A 619 2.79 22.77 16.00
C ALA A 619 3.69 23.52 14.99
N GLN A 620 4.96 23.12 14.87
CA GLN A 620 5.88 23.65 13.86
C GLN A 620 5.40 23.34 12.43
N TYR A 621 4.95 22.11 12.18
CA TYR A 621 4.43 21.69 10.87
C TYR A 621 3.16 22.44 10.50
N GLN A 622 2.18 22.55 11.41
CA GLN A 622 0.95 23.30 11.18
C GLN A 622 1.21 24.80 11.02
N MET A 623 2.14 25.36 11.79
CA MET A 623 2.56 26.76 11.63
C MET A 623 3.20 26.99 10.26
N ASN A 624 4.09 26.11 9.81
CA ASN A 624 4.70 26.20 8.48
C ASN A 624 3.66 26.04 7.36
N ASN A 625 2.73 25.10 7.48
CA ASN A 625 1.66 24.88 6.49
C ASN A 625 0.65 26.05 6.44
N ALA A 626 0.36 26.67 7.59
CA ALA A 626 -0.49 27.86 7.67
C ALA A 626 0.20 29.12 7.14
N LEU A 627 1.53 29.22 7.28
CA LEU A 627 2.33 30.32 6.74
C LEU A 627 2.56 30.21 5.23
N GLN A 628 2.60 28.99 4.68
CA GLN A 628 2.70 28.76 3.23
C GLN A 628 1.44 29.17 2.45
N ASN A 629 0.26 29.13 3.08
CA ASN A 629 -1.04 29.39 2.43
C ASN A 629 -1.60 30.81 2.62
N ARG A 630 -0.84 31.75 3.20
CA ARG A 630 -1.28 33.15 3.37
C ARG A 630 -0.68 34.08 2.31
N ASP A 631 -1.54 34.91 1.70
CA ASP A 631 -1.14 35.97 0.76
C ASP A 631 -0.08 36.91 1.36
N ALA A 632 0.88 37.31 0.52
CA ALA A 632 2.15 37.95 0.90
C ALA A 632 2.05 39.30 1.65
N GLN A 633 0.86 39.87 1.83
CA GLN A 633 0.68 41.22 2.39
C GLN A 633 0.68 41.31 3.93
N THR A 634 0.69 40.19 4.67
CA THR A 634 0.71 40.20 6.15
C THR A 634 1.71 39.20 6.76
N LYS A 635 2.97 39.20 6.30
CA LYS A 635 4.04 38.46 6.97
C LYS A 635 4.59 39.30 8.15
N LYS A 636 4.42 38.83 9.39
CA LYS A 636 5.10 39.36 10.59
C LYS A 636 6.57 38.90 10.54
N GLY A 637 7.39 39.54 9.71
CA GLY A 637 8.86 39.47 9.77
C GLY A 637 9.57 38.10 9.71
N ILE A 638 8.92 37.03 9.24
CA ILE A 638 9.50 35.68 9.20
C ILE A 638 9.52 35.15 7.76
N TYR A 639 10.68 34.64 7.32
CA TYR A 639 10.91 33.96 6.05
C TYR A 639 11.21 32.48 6.31
N SER A 640 10.66 31.57 5.51
CA SER A 640 10.98 30.14 5.60
C SER A 640 10.91 29.47 4.23
N ASP A 641 11.86 28.59 3.96
CA ASP A 641 11.98 27.78 2.75
C ASP A 641 12.48 26.37 3.14
N ASP A 642 11.73 25.34 2.75
CA ASP A 642 12.08 23.92 2.94
C ASP A 642 12.61 23.26 1.66
N PHE A 643 12.81 24.06 0.60
CA PHE A 643 13.33 23.63 -0.70
C PHE A 643 12.56 22.47 -1.34
N SER A 644 11.29 22.28 -0.98
CA SER A 644 10.40 21.32 -1.62
C SER A 644 10.01 21.73 -3.05
N ASN A 645 10.10 23.03 -3.36
CA ASN A 645 9.85 23.62 -4.67
C ASN A 645 10.59 24.96 -4.81
N GLU A 646 10.50 25.58 -6.00
CA GLU A 646 11.19 26.84 -6.30
C GLU A 646 10.42 28.11 -5.88
N ALA A 647 9.27 27.98 -5.19
CA ALA A 647 8.35 29.11 -5.00
C ALA A 647 8.91 30.24 -4.11
N GLN A 648 9.84 29.95 -3.21
CA GLN A 648 10.49 30.95 -2.37
C GLN A 648 11.84 31.42 -2.95
N SER A 649 12.29 30.84 -4.06
CA SER A 649 13.56 31.14 -4.71
C SER A 649 13.38 32.06 -5.92
N ASP A 650 14.32 32.97 -6.14
CA ASP A 650 14.34 33.85 -7.32
C ASP A 650 15.27 33.28 -8.39
N THR A 651 14.77 32.29 -9.13
CA THR A 651 15.50 31.60 -10.20
C THR A 651 15.76 32.48 -11.42
N PHE A 652 15.13 33.66 -11.52
CA PHE A 652 15.29 34.59 -12.63
C PHE A 652 16.26 35.75 -12.32
N HIS A 653 16.80 35.82 -11.10
CA HIS A 653 17.79 36.84 -10.74
C HIS A 653 19.09 36.65 -11.54
N ALA A 654 19.70 37.74 -12.01
CA ALA A 654 20.89 37.68 -12.89
C ALA A 654 22.11 36.98 -12.26
N GLU A 655 22.25 37.04 -10.93
CA GLU A 655 23.32 36.35 -10.18
C GLU A 655 22.98 34.88 -9.81
N TRP A 656 21.74 34.42 -10.03
CA TRP A 656 21.32 33.06 -9.65
C TRP A 656 22.13 32.00 -10.41
N SER A 657 22.71 31.05 -9.67
CA SER A 657 23.51 29.95 -10.22
C SER A 657 23.47 28.68 -9.37
N ALA A 658 22.42 28.51 -8.58
CA ALA A 658 22.15 27.33 -7.77
C ALA A 658 21.08 26.43 -8.43
N ARG A 659 20.93 25.21 -7.89
CA ARG A 659 19.83 24.28 -8.19
C ARG A 659 19.06 23.96 -6.91
N ILE A 660 17.77 23.66 -7.07
CA ILE A 660 16.89 23.22 -5.99
C ILE A 660 16.49 21.78 -6.28
N ASP A 661 16.86 20.85 -5.42
CA ASP A 661 16.40 19.47 -5.44
C ASP A 661 15.16 19.34 -4.55
N GLY A 662 13.96 19.36 -5.16
CA GLY A 662 12.69 19.25 -4.44
C GLY A 662 12.42 17.88 -3.82
N ILE A 663 13.14 16.84 -4.25
CA ILE A 663 12.93 15.45 -3.79
C ILE A 663 13.73 15.21 -2.52
N ASN A 664 15.03 15.54 -2.57
CA ASN A 664 15.93 15.43 -1.43
C ASN A 664 15.90 16.69 -0.54
N LYS A 665 15.11 17.70 -0.94
CA LYS A 665 14.89 18.96 -0.24
C LYS A 665 16.18 19.69 0.06
N PHE A 666 17.00 19.98 -0.95
CA PHE A 666 18.20 20.78 -0.73
C PHE A 666 18.54 21.71 -1.88
N VAL A 667 19.29 22.77 -1.57
CA VAL A 667 19.93 23.65 -2.55
C VAL A 667 21.40 23.32 -2.66
N GLY A 668 21.92 23.28 -3.89
CA GLY A 668 23.35 23.14 -4.16
C GLY A 668 23.77 23.92 -5.42
N PRO A 669 25.06 23.88 -5.80
CA PRO A 669 25.51 24.47 -7.06
C PRO A 669 24.77 23.90 -8.28
N ALA A 670 24.57 24.75 -9.29
CA ALA A 670 24.02 24.29 -10.57
C ALA A 670 24.88 23.18 -11.19
N ARG A 671 24.30 22.43 -12.13
CA ARG A 671 25.01 21.39 -12.88
C ARG A 671 24.70 21.51 -14.36
N ILE A 672 25.64 21.08 -15.18
CA ILE A 672 25.45 20.92 -16.62
C ILE A 672 25.10 19.46 -16.86
N SER A 673 23.92 19.23 -17.44
CA SER A 673 23.50 17.90 -17.90
C SER A 673 23.91 17.70 -19.36
N SER A 674 24.42 16.52 -19.68
CA SER A 674 24.57 16.07 -21.07
C SER A 674 23.90 14.72 -21.25
N SER A 675 23.12 14.60 -22.32
CA SER A 675 22.41 13.37 -22.68
C SER A 675 23.06 12.77 -23.90
N ARG A 676 23.39 11.48 -23.88
CA ARG A 676 23.89 10.76 -25.05
C ARG A 676 23.17 9.43 -25.19
N VAL A 677 22.59 9.18 -26.37
CA VAL A 677 22.11 7.85 -26.73
C VAL A 677 23.32 6.92 -26.79
N LEU A 678 23.25 5.78 -26.10
CA LEU A 678 24.31 4.82 -26.08
C LEU A 678 24.33 4.00 -27.38
N GLU A 679 25.47 4.00 -28.06
CA GLU A 679 25.66 3.14 -29.22
C GLU A 679 26.16 1.77 -28.77
N VAL A 680 25.54 0.69 -29.23
CA VAL A 680 25.94 -0.67 -28.89
C VAL A 680 27.29 -1.03 -29.55
N ASN A 681 28.15 -1.72 -28.79
CA ASN A 681 29.33 -2.40 -29.31
C ASN A 681 28.99 -3.88 -29.56
N THR A 682 28.53 -4.19 -30.76
CA THR A 682 28.09 -5.55 -31.14
C THR A 682 29.21 -6.59 -31.05
N ALA A 683 30.47 -6.21 -31.30
CA ALA A 683 31.62 -7.11 -31.22
C ALA A 683 31.98 -7.52 -29.78
N ALA A 684 31.65 -6.67 -28.81
CA ALA A 684 31.88 -6.93 -27.39
C ALA A 684 30.62 -7.39 -26.63
N SER A 685 29.50 -7.52 -27.33
CA SER A 685 28.22 -7.96 -26.78
C SER A 685 27.99 -9.44 -27.07
N ASN A 686 27.33 -10.13 -26.14
CA ASN A 686 26.82 -11.48 -26.31
C ASN A 686 25.30 -11.44 -26.10
N ALA A 687 24.57 -11.02 -27.14
CA ALA A 687 23.12 -10.86 -27.11
C ALA A 687 22.54 -11.00 -28.52
N LEU A 688 21.24 -11.27 -28.61
CA LEU A 688 20.52 -11.33 -29.88
C LEU A 688 19.92 -9.96 -30.22
N PHE A 689 20.54 -9.25 -31.17
CA PHE A 689 20.07 -7.95 -31.64
C PHE A 689 19.00 -8.08 -32.72
N LYS A 690 17.90 -7.34 -32.55
CA LYS A 690 16.80 -7.19 -33.51
C LYS A 690 16.67 -5.73 -33.92
N SER A 691 15.57 -5.35 -34.56
CA SER A 691 15.42 -4.01 -35.11
C SER A 691 15.59 -2.93 -34.04
N SER A 692 14.78 -2.92 -32.99
CA SER A 692 14.93 -1.99 -31.85
C SER A 692 15.20 -2.68 -30.52
N ILE A 693 14.86 -3.96 -30.40
CA ILE A 693 15.04 -4.71 -29.15
C ILE A 693 16.28 -5.59 -29.18
N VAL A 694 16.85 -5.83 -28.01
CA VAL A 694 17.89 -6.83 -27.75
C VAL A 694 17.39 -7.83 -26.73
N LEU A 695 17.69 -9.10 -26.99
CA LEU A 695 17.27 -10.26 -26.20
C LEU A 695 18.50 -11.07 -25.78
N LEU A 696 18.31 -12.06 -24.92
CA LEU A 696 19.34 -13.06 -24.65
C LEU A 696 19.82 -13.74 -25.94
N PRO A 697 21.08 -14.21 -26.01
CA PRO A 697 21.52 -15.07 -27.09
C PRO A 697 20.58 -16.25 -27.23
N GLY A 698 20.00 -16.44 -28.41
CA GLY A 698 19.00 -17.48 -28.65
C GLY A 698 19.23 -18.19 -29.96
N THR A 699 18.92 -19.49 -29.99
CA THR A 699 18.89 -20.27 -31.22
C THR A 699 17.45 -20.36 -31.70
N GLU A 700 17.21 -20.01 -32.96
CA GLU A 700 15.87 -20.10 -33.55
C GLU A 700 15.46 -21.56 -33.77
N ARG A 701 14.23 -21.90 -33.41
CA ARG A 701 13.60 -23.21 -33.55
C ARG A 701 12.22 -23.07 -34.16
N VAL A 702 11.75 -24.14 -34.79
CA VAL A 702 10.37 -24.26 -35.25
C VAL A 702 9.52 -24.68 -34.05
N LEU A 703 8.57 -23.84 -33.67
CA LEU A 703 7.64 -24.08 -32.56
C LEU A 703 6.41 -24.87 -33.02
N ILE A 704 5.87 -24.51 -34.18
CA ILE A 704 4.73 -25.18 -34.82
C ILE A 704 5.07 -25.41 -36.30
N GLU A 705 4.76 -26.61 -36.81
CA GLU A 705 4.96 -26.98 -38.21
C GLU A 705 3.74 -27.74 -38.73
N GLN A 706 3.04 -27.17 -39.72
CA GLN A 706 2.00 -27.83 -40.53
C GLN A 706 2.35 -27.65 -42.00
N LEU A 707 2.85 -28.71 -42.65
CA LEU A 707 3.32 -28.66 -44.04
C LEU A 707 2.45 -29.45 -45.02
N ASP A 708 1.54 -30.29 -44.53
CA ASP A 708 0.64 -31.01 -45.41
C ASP A 708 -0.36 -30.03 -46.05
N TRP A 709 -0.86 -30.36 -47.24
CA TRP A 709 -1.85 -29.55 -47.94
C TRP A 709 -2.60 -30.38 -48.97
N SER A 710 -3.86 -30.05 -49.20
CA SER A 710 -4.75 -30.72 -50.15
C SER A 710 -5.34 -29.76 -51.19
N GLU A 711 -5.40 -28.47 -50.87
CA GLU A 711 -6.04 -27.47 -51.71
C GLU A 711 -5.37 -26.10 -51.60
N GLU A 712 -5.70 -25.21 -52.54
CA GLU A 712 -5.29 -23.80 -52.51
C GLU A 712 -6.48 -22.89 -52.17
N LYS A 713 -6.28 -21.97 -51.22
CA LYS A 713 -7.31 -21.02 -50.79
C LYS A 713 -6.93 -19.61 -51.22
N ASN A 714 -7.90 -18.86 -51.74
CA ASN A 714 -7.71 -17.44 -52.06
C ASN A 714 -7.71 -16.62 -50.78
N ILE A 715 -6.78 -15.66 -50.67
CA ILE A 715 -6.70 -14.75 -49.52
C ILE A 715 -7.81 -13.70 -49.55
N ASN A 716 -8.18 -13.22 -50.75
CA ASN A 716 -9.23 -12.22 -50.95
C ASN A 716 -10.16 -12.65 -52.12
N PRO A 717 -11.06 -13.62 -51.90
CA PRO A 717 -11.93 -14.14 -52.96
C PRO A 717 -13.03 -13.18 -53.41
N TYR A 718 -13.43 -12.23 -52.56
CA TYR A 718 -14.60 -11.37 -52.80
C TYR A 718 -14.26 -10.00 -53.41
N ALA A 719 -12.97 -9.65 -53.50
CA ALA A 719 -12.50 -8.38 -54.09
C ALA A 719 -13.05 -7.10 -53.41
N VAL A 720 -13.45 -7.20 -52.14
CA VAL A 720 -14.11 -6.09 -51.40
C VAL A 720 -13.11 -5.26 -50.57
N PHE A 721 -11.85 -5.67 -50.48
CA PHE A 721 -10.90 -5.13 -49.51
C PHE A 721 -9.83 -4.22 -50.12
N GLU A 722 -9.54 -3.15 -49.39
CA GLU A 722 -8.46 -2.21 -49.68
C GLU A 722 -7.21 -2.55 -48.85
N LYS A 723 -6.06 -2.05 -49.30
CA LYS A 723 -4.80 -2.23 -48.57
C LYS A 723 -4.87 -1.61 -47.16
N PRO A 724 -4.12 -2.14 -46.18
CA PRO A 724 -3.95 -1.48 -44.89
C PRO A 724 -3.40 -0.04 -45.05
N PRO A 725 -3.68 0.87 -44.11
CA PRO A 725 -3.29 2.26 -44.20
C PRO A 725 -1.80 2.38 -43.90
N ALA A 726 -1.20 3.48 -44.35
CA ALA A 726 0.16 3.79 -43.99
C ALA A 726 0.28 3.85 -42.46
N ALA A 727 1.29 3.17 -41.93
CA ALA A 727 1.62 3.16 -40.51
C ALA A 727 3.06 3.62 -40.32
N VAL A 728 3.32 4.34 -39.23
CA VAL A 728 4.65 4.82 -38.89
C VAL A 728 4.95 4.58 -37.42
N GLU A 729 6.18 4.16 -37.14
CA GLU A 729 6.75 3.99 -35.82
C GLU A 729 8.00 4.86 -35.70
N VAL A 730 8.22 5.41 -34.50
CA VAL A 730 9.41 6.17 -34.13
C VAL A 730 10.13 5.52 -32.97
N THR A 731 11.46 5.49 -33.03
CA THR A 731 12.31 4.89 -32.00
C THR A 731 13.55 5.77 -31.79
N PRO A 732 13.73 6.39 -30.60
CA PRO A 732 12.84 6.35 -29.44
C PRO A 732 11.51 7.07 -29.67
N ASN A 733 10.48 6.64 -28.93
CA ASN A 733 9.19 7.34 -28.85
C ASN A 733 9.18 8.48 -27.80
N ILE A 734 10.28 8.63 -27.06
CA ILE A 734 10.55 9.73 -26.13
C ILE A 734 11.92 10.31 -26.47
N GLY A 735 12.00 11.61 -26.70
CA GLY A 735 13.27 12.27 -27.01
C GLY A 735 13.37 13.67 -26.45
N ARG A 736 14.55 14.27 -26.57
CA ARG A 736 14.85 15.61 -26.09
C ARG A 736 15.20 16.54 -27.25
N ARG A 737 15.02 17.84 -27.08
CA ARG A 737 15.43 18.83 -28.09
C ARG A 737 16.91 18.68 -28.44
N GLY A 738 17.23 18.74 -29.73
CA GLY A 738 18.59 18.54 -30.25
C GLY A 738 19.04 17.06 -30.32
N GLN A 739 18.23 16.11 -29.86
CA GLN A 739 18.57 14.69 -29.96
C GLN A 739 18.60 14.23 -31.41
N THR A 740 19.71 13.60 -31.79
CA THR A 740 19.93 13.04 -33.13
C THR A 740 19.57 11.55 -33.17
N GLY A 741 19.14 11.06 -34.33
CA GLY A 741 19.02 9.63 -34.58
C GLY A 741 17.69 9.02 -34.19
N ILE A 742 16.61 9.83 -34.15
CA ILE A 742 15.25 9.31 -34.03
C ILE A 742 14.95 8.52 -35.29
N ALA A 743 14.92 7.19 -35.19
CA ALA A 743 14.63 6.31 -36.29
C ALA A 743 13.14 6.34 -36.60
N VAL A 744 12.80 6.37 -37.88
CA VAL A 744 11.44 6.35 -38.41
C VAL A 744 11.30 5.14 -39.29
N THR A 745 10.38 4.25 -38.94
CA THR A 745 10.05 3.07 -39.74
C THR A 745 8.60 3.18 -40.18
N GLY A 746 8.36 3.21 -41.48
CA GLY A 746 7.05 3.26 -42.10
C GLY A 746 6.69 1.98 -42.85
N SER A 747 5.41 1.67 -42.93
CA SER A 747 4.87 0.53 -43.68
C SER A 747 3.56 0.89 -44.39
N ASN A 748 3.23 0.14 -45.46
CA ASN A 748 2.03 0.31 -46.30
C ASN A 748 1.95 1.66 -47.08
N PHE A 749 3.09 2.33 -47.32
CA PHE A 749 3.16 3.47 -48.24
C PHE A 749 3.06 3.03 -49.71
N THR A 750 3.01 3.96 -50.65
CA THR A 750 2.99 3.62 -52.08
C THR A 750 4.29 2.87 -52.45
N PRO A 751 4.21 1.67 -53.06
CA PRO A 751 5.40 0.93 -53.49
C PRO A 751 6.33 1.79 -54.36
N SER A 752 7.62 1.78 -54.03
CA SER A 752 8.66 2.56 -54.72
C SER A 752 8.43 4.07 -54.78
N ALA A 753 7.66 4.63 -53.83
CA ALA A 753 7.43 6.07 -53.74
C ALA A 753 8.73 6.85 -53.55
N GLN A 754 8.82 8.00 -54.22
CA GLN A 754 9.92 8.94 -54.10
C GLN A 754 9.44 10.25 -53.46
N HIS A 755 10.36 11.00 -52.85
CA HIS A 755 10.10 12.29 -52.22
C HIS A 755 9.18 12.24 -50.98
N ILE A 756 9.32 11.19 -50.17
CA ILE A 756 8.63 11.08 -48.88
C ILE A 756 9.16 12.15 -47.94
N THR A 757 8.24 12.86 -47.29
CA THR A 757 8.55 13.93 -46.33
C THR A 757 8.20 13.49 -44.92
N ILE A 758 9.11 13.73 -43.98
CA ILE A 758 8.93 13.48 -42.54
C ILE A 758 8.85 14.83 -41.83
N ARG A 759 7.80 15.02 -41.03
CA ARG A 759 7.60 16.22 -40.20
C ARG A 759 7.55 15.86 -38.73
N CYS A 760 8.15 16.68 -37.88
CA CYS A 760 8.01 16.62 -36.42
C CYS A 760 7.48 17.98 -35.94
N ASP A 761 6.39 17.98 -35.19
CA ASP A 761 5.75 19.21 -34.70
C ASP A 761 5.44 20.21 -35.83
N GLY A 762 5.04 19.69 -37.00
CA GLY A 762 4.75 20.47 -38.21
C GLY A 762 5.97 20.94 -39.02
N GLN A 763 7.21 20.81 -38.50
CA GLN A 763 8.43 21.18 -39.20
C GLN A 763 9.00 20.01 -40.01
N ILE A 764 9.51 20.25 -41.23
CA ILE A 764 10.16 19.21 -42.04
C ILE A 764 11.50 18.86 -41.40
N VAL A 765 11.64 17.61 -40.95
CA VAL A 765 12.85 17.08 -40.29
C VAL A 765 13.65 16.14 -41.18
N ALA A 766 13.01 15.56 -42.20
CA ALA A 766 13.69 14.85 -43.30
C ALA A 766 12.88 14.99 -44.59
N SER A 767 13.56 15.13 -45.73
CA SER A 767 13.00 15.16 -47.08
C SER A 767 13.74 14.17 -47.98
N ASP A 768 13.17 13.89 -49.16
CA ASP A 768 13.74 12.97 -50.15
C ASP A 768 13.99 11.54 -49.63
N VAL A 769 13.12 11.09 -48.72
CA VAL A 769 13.09 9.69 -48.29
C VAL A 769 12.38 8.85 -49.37
N HIS A 770 12.80 7.60 -49.55
CA HIS A 770 12.24 6.68 -50.54
C HIS A 770 11.63 5.45 -49.87
N ALA A 771 10.52 4.95 -50.41
CA ALA A 771 9.97 3.65 -50.05
C ALA A 771 10.58 2.54 -50.89
N ASP A 772 10.70 1.33 -50.34
CA ASP A 772 11.08 0.13 -51.08
C ASP A 772 9.94 -0.41 -51.98
N GLU A 773 10.18 -1.50 -52.71
CA GLU A 773 9.18 -2.17 -53.57
C GLU A 773 7.98 -2.73 -52.77
N ALA A 774 8.07 -2.84 -51.45
CA ALA A 774 6.99 -3.25 -50.56
C ALA A 774 6.24 -2.05 -49.93
N GLY A 775 6.65 -0.80 -50.22
CA GLY A 775 6.08 0.38 -49.57
C GLY A 775 6.54 0.58 -48.11
N ARG A 776 7.71 0.04 -47.75
CA ARG A 776 8.35 0.25 -46.44
C ARG A 776 9.30 1.45 -46.52
N VAL A 777 9.34 2.23 -45.44
CA VAL A 777 10.13 3.46 -45.34
C VAL A 777 11.06 3.35 -44.15
N VAL A 778 12.35 3.65 -44.32
CA VAL A 778 13.31 3.71 -43.21
C VAL A 778 14.09 5.01 -43.32
N SER A 779 14.07 5.80 -42.25
CA SER A 779 14.82 7.06 -42.17
C SER A 779 15.18 7.37 -40.72
N SER A 780 15.91 8.46 -40.50
CA SER A 780 16.13 9.01 -39.16
C SER A 780 16.21 10.54 -39.22
N PHE A 781 15.91 11.21 -38.11
CA PHE A 781 15.98 12.66 -38.03
C PHE A 781 16.51 13.17 -36.69
N VAL A 782 16.71 14.49 -36.60
CA VAL A 782 17.11 15.22 -35.38
C VAL A 782 15.91 16.01 -34.85
N ILE A 783 15.61 15.90 -33.56
CA ILE A 783 14.52 16.66 -32.93
C ILE A 783 14.88 18.16 -32.99
N PRO A 784 14.06 19.02 -33.62
CA PRO A 784 14.34 20.45 -33.70
C PRO A 784 14.49 21.10 -32.32
N GLU A 785 15.45 22.01 -32.18
CA GLU A 785 15.64 22.84 -30.97
C GLU A 785 14.45 23.78 -30.69
N SER A 786 13.58 23.99 -31.68
CA SER A 786 12.35 24.78 -31.54
C SER A 786 11.12 23.95 -31.18
N ALA A 787 11.23 22.62 -31.05
CA ALA A 787 10.07 21.75 -30.81
C ALA A 787 9.50 21.93 -29.40
N SER A 788 8.18 22.03 -29.28
CA SER A 788 7.54 22.28 -27.98
C SER A 788 7.51 21.01 -27.10
N ASN A 789 7.58 21.16 -25.77
CA ASN A 789 7.51 20.02 -24.83
C ASN A 789 6.16 19.30 -24.85
N GLY A 790 6.15 18.01 -24.51
CA GLY A 790 4.98 17.16 -24.44
C GLY A 790 4.85 16.22 -25.64
N SER A 791 3.69 15.58 -25.77
CA SER A 791 3.42 14.69 -26.91
C SER A 791 3.29 15.50 -28.21
N ARG A 792 4.11 15.16 -29.21
CA ARG A 792 4.15 15.79 -30.53
C ARG A 792 3.96 14.77 -31.63
N ILE A 793 3.38 15.23 -32.73
CA ILE A 793 3.09 14.37 -33.87
C ILE A 793 4.31 14.33 -34.77
N VAL A 794 4.73 13.11 -35.09
CA VAL A 794 5.63 12.80 -36.21
C VAL A 794 4.77 12.29 -37.36
N GLU A 795 4.78 13.02 -38.48
CA GLU A 795 4.02 12.69 -39.68
C GLU A 795 4.98 12.25 -40.80
N VAL A 796 4.63 11.17 -41.49
CA VAL A 796 5.28 10.73 -42.72
C VAL A 796 4.26 10.71 -43.84
N THR A 797 4.58 11.36 -44.98
CA THR A 797 3.69 11.39 -46.14
C THR A 797 4.44 11.22 -47.45
N ASP A 798 3.87 10.41 -48.35
CA ASP A 798 4.31 10.23 -49.75
C ASP A 798 3.50 11.10 -50.73
N GLY A 799 2.62 11.97 -50.22
CA GLY A 799 1.69 12.80 -50.99
C GLY A 799 0.35 12.13 -51.35
N THR A 800 0.28 10.79 -51.28
CA THR A 800 -0.97 10.01 -51.48
C THR A 800 -1.49 9.45 -50.16
N TYR A 801 -0.61 8.91 -49.33
CA TYR A 801 -0.86 8.37 -48.00
C TYR A 801 -0.07 9.18 -46.96
N SER A 802 -0.66 9.34 -45.77
CA SER A 802 -0.06 9.96 -44.59
C SER A 802 -0.25 9.05 -43.39
N ALA A 803 0.79 8.93 -42.56
CA ALA A 803 0.77 8.22 -41.29
C ALA A 803 1.33 9.13 -40.19
N GLN A 804 0.73 9.04 -39.01
CA GLN A 804 1.11 9.86 -37.85
C GLN A 804 1.37 8.97 -36.64
N THR A 805 2.37 9.35 -35.85
CA THR A 805 2.68 8.73 -34.55
C THR A 805 3.09 9.79 -33.55
N ASN A 806 3.03 9.45 -32.26
CA ASN A 806 3.39 10.37 -31.19
C ASN A 806 4.86 10.17 -30.78
N LEU A 807 5.56 11.28 -30.63
CA LEU A 807 6.87 11.39 -30.02
C LEU A 807 6.75 12.33 -28.82
N GLN A 808 7.05 11.84 -27.62
CA GLN A 808 7.11 12.72 -26.45
C GLN A 808 8.43 13.49 -26.47
N ILE A 809 8.34 14.81 -26.54
CA ILE A 809 9.51 15.69 -26.51
C ILE A 809 9.62 16.28 -25.11
N ASN A 810 10.75 16.07 -24.46
CA ASN A 810 11.04 16.61 -23.14
C ASN A 810 12.15 17.67 -23.22
N ASP A 811 12.22 18.51 -22.18
CA ASP A 811 13.40 19.33 -21.95
C ASP A 811 14.65 18.46 -21.72
N PRO A 812 15.85 19.00 -21.95
CA PRO A 812 17.08 18.43 -21.41
C PRO A 812 16.87 18.14 -19.92
N LEU A 813 17.09 16.90 -19.49
CA LEU A 813 16.81 16.48 -18.12
C LEU A 813 17.76 17.20 -17.16
N VAL A 814 17.24 18.20 -16.45
CA VAL A 814 17.69 18.56 -15.12
C VAL A 814 16.79 17.75 -14.19
N VAL A 815 17.27 16.64 -13.61
CA VAL A 815 16.48 15.90 -12.64
C VAL A 815 16.24 16.81 -11.43
N THR A 816 15.01 17.28 -11.34
CA THR A 816 14.28 17.61 -10.11
C THR A 816 12.90 16.93 -10.11
N ARG A 817 12.64 16.01 -11.06
CA ARG A 817 11.34 15.37 -11.26
C ARG A 817 11.48 13.86 -11.42
N VAL A 818 11.42 13.15 -10.30
CA VAL A 818 11.01 11.74 -10.22
C VAL A 818 9.61 11.77 -9.61
N GLU A 819 8.63 11.28 -10.36
CA GLU A 819 7.24 11.19 -9.91
C GLU A 819 7.14 10.07 -8.87
N ARG A 820 7.08 10.42 -7.57
CA ARG A 820 6.78 9.47 -6.50
C ARG A 820 5.29 9.13 -6.57
N VAL A 821 4.96 7.91 -7.00
CA VAL A 821 3.58 7.41 -6.94
C VAL A 821 3.21 7.07 -5.49
N GLU A 822 2.13 7.69 -5.02
CA GLU A 822 1.49 7.44 -3.75
C GLU A 822 0.69 6.13 -3.82
N VAL A 823 1.18 5.05 -3.21
CA VAL A 823 0.41 3.80 -3.09
C VAL A 823 -0.30 3.77 -1.75
N THR A 824 -1.61 4.00 -1.80
CA THR A 824 -2.51 3.81 -0.65
C THR A 824 -2.84 2.33 -0.52
N THR A 825 -2.08 1.58 0.28
CA THR A 825 -2.51 0.23 0.69
C THR A 825 -3.32 0.36 1.97
N THR A 826 -4.66 0.33 1.85
CA THR A 826 -5.55 0.38 3.01
C THR A 826 -5.52 -0.96 3.75
N ILE A 827 -4.84 -1.01 4.89
CA ILE A 827 -5.04 -2.05 5.90
C ILE A 827 -5.61 -1.33 7.14
N ILE A 828 -6.61 -1.94 7.78
CA ILE A 828 -7.40 -1.33 8.86
C ILE A 828 -6.50 -1.01 10.08
N GLN A 829 -5.96 0.20 10.10
CA GLN A 829 -5.66 1.13 11.20
C GLN A 829 -4.65 2.15 10.64
N LYS A 830 -4.93 3.45 10.81
CA LYS A 830 -4.14 4.56 10.25
C LYS A 830 -2.69 4.57 10.79
N GLN A 831 -1.82 3.80 10.16
CA GLN A 831 -0.37 3.95 10.26
C GLN A 831 0.16 4.10 8.83
N THR A 832 0.41 5.34 8.42
CA THR A 832 1.13 5.64 7.18
C THR A 832 2.60 5.27 7.40
N VAL A 833 3.02 4.12 6.89
CA VAL A 833 4.44 3.76 6.83
C VAL A 833 4.99 4.27 5.51
N TYR A 834 5.87 5.26 5.54
CA TYR A 834 6.64 5.69 4.37
C TYR A 834 7.73 4.65 4.11
N VAL A 835 7.48 3.75 3.15
CA VAL A 835 8.53 2.92 2.56
C VAL A 835 8.78 3.47 1.16
N PRO A 836 10.00 3.91 0.80
CA PRO A 836 10.33 4.17 -0.59
C PRO A 836 10.33 2.82 -1.32
N GLN A 837 9.19 2.43 -1.88
CA GLN A 837 9.13 1.38 -2.87
C GLN A 837 9.14 2.03 -4.25
N ILE A 838 10.24 1.81 -4.97
CA ILE A 838 10.30 2.05 -6.41
C ILE A 838 9.41 0.99 -7.05
N ILE A 839 8.16 1.35 -7.28
CA ILE A 839 7.28 0.56 -8.14
C ILE A 839 7.72 0.91 -9.55
N ARG A 840 8.56 0.05 -10.12
CA ARG A 840 8.76 0.00 -11.56
C ARG A 840 7.39 -0.23 -12.16
N TYR A 841 6.86 0.71 -12.95
CA TYR A 841 5.83 0.33 -13.90
C TYR A 841 6.55 -0.47 -14.97
N PRO A 842 6.37 -1.81 -15.06
CA PRO A 842 6.91 -2.54 -16.19
C PRO A 842 6.24 -1.96 -17.42
N VAL A 843 6.97 -1.19 -18.22
CA VAL A 843 6.47 -0.71 -19.51
C VAL A 843 6.56 -1.85 -20.52
N TYR A 844 5.97 -3.00 -20.17
CA TYR A 844 5.86 -4.18 -21.02
C TYR A 844 5.29 -3.77 -22.40
N ARG A 845 4.37 -2.80 -22.39
CA ARG A 845 3.72 -2.19 -23.56
C ARG A 845 4.65 -1.41 -24.51
N THR A 846 5.78 -0.89 -24.02
CA THR A 846 6.73 -0.09 -24.84
C THR A 846 7.82 -0.97 -25.45
N VAL A 847 8.18 -2.07 -24.80
CA VAL A 847 9.21 -3.01 -25.32
C VAL A 847 8.59 -4.08 -26.21
N TRP A 848 7.46 -4.66 -25.80
CA TRP A 848 6.65 -5.56 -26.61
C TRP A 848 5.50 -4.76 -27.21
N GLY A 849 5.79 -4.10 -28.34
CA GLY A 849 4.88 -3.16 -28.98
C GLY A 849 3.57 -3.81 -29.43
N TRP A 850 2.48 -3.07 -29.30
CA TRP A 850 1.21 -3.35 -29.96
C TRP A 850 0.48 -2.06 -30.28
N TRP A 851 -0.30 -2.04 -31.35
CA TRP A 851 -1.15 -0.90 -31.69
C TRP A 851 -2.60 -1.32 -31.90
N TYR A 852 -3.50 -0.35 -31.75
CA TYR A 852 -4.93 -0.50 -32.01
C TYR A 852 -5.24 0.03 -33.41
N GLY A 853 -5.66 -0.84 -34.32
CA GLY A 853 -6.08 -0.45 -35.67
C GLY A 853 -7.60 -0.29 -35.72
N TYR A 854 -8.12 0.93 -35.86
CA TYR A 854 -9.57 1.22 -35.86
C TYR A 854 -10.30 0.99 -37.19
N TYR A 855 -9.83 0.05 -38.01
CA TYR A 855 -10.30 -0.02 -39.39
C TYR A 855 -10.52 -1.46 -39.85
N ARG A 856 -11.58 -1.60 -40.65
CA ARG A 856 -12.12 -2.86 -41.14
C ARG A 856 -11.30 -3.35 -42.35
N TRP A 857 -10.38 -4.27 -42.13
CA TRP A 857 -9.72 -5.02 -43.20
C TRP A 857 -9.76 -6.49 -42.86
N ASP A 858 -10.24 -7.34 -43.76
CA ASP A 858 -10.29 -8.76 -43.47
C ASP A 858 -9.78 -9.68 -44.55
N PRO A 859 -8.99 -10.68 -44.13
CA PRO A 859 -8.53 -11.69 -45.03
C PRO A 859 -8.63 -13.10 -44.41
N LEU A 860 -7.76 -14.02 -44.84
CA LEU A 860 -7.59 -15.35 -44.26
C LEU A 860 -6.80 -15.28 -42.94
N ALA A 861 -7.29 -15.95 -41.89
CA ALA A 861 -6.62 -16.00 -40.59
C ALA A 861 -6.51 -17.43 -40.04
N GLN A 862 -5.49 -17.70 -39.24
CA GLN A 862 -5.28 -18.98 -38.55
C GLN A 862 -4.99 -18.69 -37.07
N THR A 863 -5.84 -19.17 -36.17
CA THR A 863 -5.55 -19.05 -34.73
C THR A 863 -4.52 -20.08 -34.29
N PHE A 864 -3.71 -19.73 -33.29
CA PHE A 864 -2.71 -20.59 -32.65
C PHE A 864 -2.49 -20.15 -31.19
N SER A 865 -1.84 -20.99 -30.38
CA SER A 865 -1.50 -20.70 -28.99
C SER A 865 -0.36 -21.60 -28.50
N PHE A 866 0.25 -21.26 -27.36
CA PHE A 866 1.31 -22.05 -26.72
C PHE A 866 0.93 -22.39 -25.27
N SER A 867 1.44 -23.51 -24.75
CA SER A 867 1.24 -23.92 -23.35
C SER A 867 2.20 -23.25 -22.36
N GLU A 868 3.23 -22.59 -22.87
CA GLU A 868 4.27 -21.87 -22.13
C GLU A 868 4.58 -20.55 -22.86
N ASN A 869 5.21 -19.60 -22.17
CA ASN A 869 5.62 -18.33 -22.79
C ASN A 869 6.60 -18.63 -23.94
N ARG A 870 6.44 -17.95 -25.08
CA ARG A 870 7.30 -18.13 -26.25
C ARG A 870 7.57 -16.79 -26.93
N VAL A 871 8.81 -16.57 -27.37
CA VAL A 871 9.15 -15.40 -28.21
C VAL A 871 9.16 -15.81 -29.68
N ILE A 872 8.22 -15.30 -30.46
CA ILE A 872 8.01 -15.60 -31.88
C ILE A 872 8.85 -14.68 -32.75
N SER A 873 9.62 -15.23 -33.68
CA SER A 873 10.54 -14.48 -34.54
C SER A 873 10.07 -14.33 -35.99
N ALA A 874 9.41 -15.35 -36.54
CA ALA A 874 9.05 -15.42 -37.94
C ALA A 874 7.91 -16.42 -38.20
N ILE A 875 7.26 -16.29 -39.35
CA ILE A 875 6.25 -17.22 -39.85
C ILE A 875 6.63 -17.68 -41.26
N GLY A 876 6.65 -18.99 -41.50
CA GLY A 876 6.78 -19.57 -42.84
C GLY A 876 5.42 -19.77 -43.48
N LEU A 877 5.17 -19.13 -44.63
CA LEU A 877 3.95 -19.24 -45.43
C LEU A 877 4.21 -19.92 -46.77
N PHE A 878 3.22 -20.62 -47.32
CA PHE A 878 3.34 -21.34 -48.59
C PHE A 878 2.34 -20.83 -49.62
N PHE A 879 2.80 -19.95 -50.53
CA PHE A 879 1.98 -19.38 -51.59
C PHE A 879 1.98 -20.27 -52.84
N THR A 880 0.82 -20.52 -53.45
CA THR A 880 0.70 -21.22 -54.73
C THR A 880 0.56 -20.24 -55.90
N ARG A 881 0.03 -19.04 -55.65
CA ARG A 881 -0.06 -17.93 -56.61
C ARG A 881 0.26 -16.60 -55.94
N LYS A 882 0.79 -15.66 -56.72
CA LYS A 882 1.09 -14.29 -56.32
C LYS A 882 0.62 -13.27 -57.37
N ASP A 883 0.37 -12.06 -56.92
CA ASP A 883 0.21 -10.90 -57.80
C ASP A 883 1.57 -10.44 -58.37
N ALA A 884 1.56 -9.64 -59.43
CA ALA A 884 2.78 -9.12 -60.06
C ALA A 884 3.30 -7.84 -59.36
N SER A 885 2.42 -7.09 -58.70
CA SER A 885 2.76 -5.74 -58.18
C SER A 885 2.20 -5.43 -56.80
N VAL A 886 1.16 -6.13 -56.36
CA VAL A 886 0.48 -5.85 -55.08
C VAL A 886 1.13 -6.62 -53.93
N PRO A 887 1.57 -5.99 -52.82
CA PRO A 887 2.17 -6.69 -51.68
C PRO A 887 1.14 -7.43 -50.80
N VAL A 888 1.66 -8.26 -49.88
CA VAL A 888 0.88 -8.98 -48.85
C VAL A 888 1.35 -8.56 -47.46
N THR A 889 0.44 -8.20 -46.57
CA THR A 889 0.76 -7.83 -45.19
C THR A 889 0.40 -8.94 -44.23
N VAL A 890 1.39 -9.45 -43.49
CA VAL A 890 1.22 -10.52 -42.50
C VAL A 890 1.21 -9.91 -41.11
N GLN A 891 0.20 -10.22 -40.31
CA GLN A 891 0.03 -9.72 -38.95
C GLN A 891 -0.17 -10.87 -37.96
N ILE A 892 0.26 -10.68 -36.72
CA ILE A 892 -0.19 -11.45 -35.57
C ILE A 892 -1.09 -10.57 -34.72
N ARG A 893 -2.32 -11.01 -34.50
CA ARG A 893 -3.35 -10.30 -33.73
C ARG A 893 -3.75 -11.04 -32.46
N GLY A 894 -4.31 -10.30 -31.52
CA GLY A 894 -4.99 -10.86 -30.36
C GLY A 894 -6.27 -11.58 -30.76
N VAL A 895 -6.77 -12.45 -29.88
CA VAL A 895 -8.01 -13.18 -30.09
C VAL A 895 -9.00 -12.84 -28.97
N THR A 896 -10.25 -12.56 -29.34
CA THR A 896 -11.36 -12.36 -28.40
C THR A 896 -12.50 -13.28 -28.82
N THR A 897 -13.00 -14.11 -27.91
CA THR A 897 -14.05 -15.11 -28.20
C THR A 897 -13.73 -16.04 -29.40
N GLY A 898 -12.45 -16.35 -29.63
CA GLY A 898 -11.99 -17.21 -30.72
C GLY A 898 -11.79 -16.53 -32.08
N LEU A 899 -12.09 -15.22 -32.17
CA LEU A 899 -11.93 -14.42 -33.38
C LEU A 899 -10.78 -13.40 -33.24
N PRO A 900 -10.06 -13.07 -34.33
CA PRO A 900 -9.06 -12.01 -34.32
C PRO A 900 -9.67 -10.67 -33.89
N ASN A 901 -9.01 -9.94 -33.01
CA ASN A 901 -9.41 -8.59 -32.58
C ASN A 901 -8.51 -7.51 -33.22
N ASP A 902 -8.73 -6.24 -32.85
CA ASP A 902 -8.04 -5.07 -33.43
C ASP A 902 -6.60 -4.86 -32.90
N VAL A 903 -6.14 -5.69 -31.97
CA VAL A 903 -4.82 -5.57 -31.34
C VAL A 903 -3.79 -6.30 -32.19
N VAL A 904 -2.85 -5.57 -32.77
CA VAL A 904 -1.75 -6.13 -33.59
C VAL A 904 -0.47 -6.18 -32.75
N TYR A 905 0.13 -7.37 -32.62
CA TYR A 905 1.37 -7.62 -31.87
C TYR A 905 2.62 -7.65 -32.75
N ALA A 906 2.48 -8.06 -34.01
CA ALA A 906 3.56 -8.05 -34.97
C ALA A 906 2.99 -7.85 -36.38
N GLN A 907 3.72 -7.14 -37.24
CA GLN A 907 3.36 -6.92 -38.63
C GLN A 907 4.60 -6.98 -39.52
N GLN A 908 4.44 -7.53 -40.73
CA GLN A 908 5.43 -7.43 -41.79
C GLN A 908 4.72 -7.34 -43.16
N VAL A 909 5.03 -6.33 -43.95
CA VAL A 909 4.60 -6.22 -45.36
C VAL A 909 5.58 -7.02 -46.21
N VAL A 910 5.15 -7.80 -47.18
CA VAL A 910 5.97 -8.67 -48.04
C VAL A 910 5.69 -8.32 -49.50
N SER A 911 6.74 -7.95 -50.26
CA SER A 911 6.62 -7.67 -51.69
C SER A 911 6.41 -8.94 -52.52
N PRO A 912 5.82 -8.84 -53.74
CA PRO A 912 5.76 -9.96 -54.66
C PRO A 912 7.13 -10.59 -54.97
N GLY A 913 8.20 -9.81 -54.98
CA GLY A 913 9.57 -10.28 -55.22
C GLY A 913 10.11 -11.19 -54.11
N GLU A 914 9.72 -10.94 -52.86
CA GLU A 914 10.12 -11.73 -51.68
C GLU A 914 9.34 -13.06 -51.54
N ILE A 915 8.26 -13.24 -52.33
CA ILE A 915 7.39 -14.43 -52.25
C ILE A 915 7.91 -15.55 -53.15
N ASN A 916 8.24 -16.68 -52.51
CA ASN A 916 8.58 -17.94 -53.15
C ASN A 916 7.31 -18.75 -53.43
N LEU A 917 7.03 -19.03 -54.71
CA LEU A 917 5.91 -19.89 -55.08
C LEU A 917 6.25 -21.36 -54.83
N ASN A 918 5.30 -22.09 -54.26
CA ASN A 918 5.37 -23.53 -53.98
C ASN A 918 6.50 -23.96 -53.03
N ALA A 919 7.21 -23.00 -52.43
CA ALA A 919 8.23 -23.19 -51.42
C ALA A 919 7.95 -22.27 -50.22
N GLU A 920 8.73 -22.41 -49.16
CA GLU A 920 8.56 -21.60 -47.97
C GLU A 920 8.92 -20.13 -48.23
N THR A 921 7.97 -19.25 -47.93
CA THR A 921 8.21 -17.80 -47.81
C THR A 921 8.30 -17.48 -46.32
N LYS A 922 9.52 -17.33 -45.83
CA LYS A 922 9.78 -17.04 -44.40
C LYS A 922 9.65 -15.54 -44.13
N VAL A 923 8.53 -15.17 -43.53
CA VAL A 923 8.20 -13.80 -43.13
C VAL A 923 8.81 -13.54 -41.75
N THR A 924 9.91 -12.80 -41.70
CA THR A 924 10.60 -12.47 -40.44
C THR A 924 10.10 -11.14 -39.92
N PHE A 925 9.74 -11.09 -38.63
CA PHE A 925 9.34 -9.84 -37.99
C PHE A 925 10.58 -9.04 -37.57
N ALA A 926 10.55 -7.73 -37.80
CA ALA A 926 11.66 -6.83 -37.46
C ALA A 926 11.99 -6.88 -35.94
N ASN A 927 10.94 -6.92 -35.12
CA ASN A 927 11.00 -7.22 -33.69
C ASN A 927 10.19 -8.49 -33.41
N PRO A 928 10.77 -9.49 -32.73
CA PRO A 928 10.03 -10.63 -32.21
C PRO A 928 8.89 -10.18 -31.28
N MET A 929 7.84 -10.99 -31.18
CA MET A 929 6.78 -10.75 -30.20
C MET A 929 6.86 -11.77 -29.06
N SER A 930 6.54 -11.33 -27.84
CA SER A 930 6.32 -12.25 -26.72
C SER A 930 4.88 -12.76 -26.77
N ALA A 931 4.71 -14.07 -26.68
CA ALA A 931 3.43 -14.76 -26.64
C ALA A 931 3.28 -15.45 -25.29
N ASP A 932 2.33 -14.98 -24.49
CA ASP A 932 2.03 -15.54 -23.17
C ASP A 932 1.43 -16.95 -23.25
N ALA A 933 1.75 -17.77 -22.24
CA ALA A 933 1.21 -19.11 -22.08
C ALA A 933 -0.33 -19.10 -22.00
N ASN A 934 -0.97 -20.08 -22.63
CA ASN A 934 -2.42 -20.29 -22.65
C ASN A 934 -3.23 -19.10 -23.19
N THR A 935 -2.60 -18.21 -23.95
CA THR A 935 -3.26 -17.11 -24.67
C THR A 935 -3.34 -17.44 -26.17
N SER A 936 -4.50 -17.16 -26.78
CA SER A 936 -4.72 -17.37 -28.20
C SER A 936 -4.33 -16.14 -29.01
N TYR A 937 -3.63 -16.38 -30.12
CA TYR A 937 -3.23 -15.40 -31.11
C TYR A 937 -3.75 -15.83 -32.49
N ALA A 938 -3.84 -14.89 -33.42
CA ALA A 938 -4.24 -15.18 -34.80
C ALA A 938 -3.21 -14.63 -35.78
N LEU A 939 -2.74 -15.48 -36.69
CA LEU A 939 -2.06 -15.02 -37.89
C LEU A 939 -3.11 -14.52 -38.87
N VAL A 940 -2.95 -13.30 -39.39
CA VAL A 940 -3.88 -12.67 -40.34
C VAL A 940 -3.07 -12.24 -41.57
N ILE A 941 -3.47 -12.66 -42.78
CA ILE A 941 -2.72 -12.41 -44.02
C ILE A 941 -3.51 -11.47 -44.94
N LEU A 942 -3.17 -10.19 -45.02
CA LEU A 942 -3.93 -9.15 -45.71
C LEU A 942 -3.43 -8.89 -47.14
N THR A 943 -4.32 -8.73 -48.11
CA THR A 943 -4.00 -8.19 -49.46
C THR A 943 -5.25 -7.64 -50.16
N ASP A 944 -5.08 -6.60 -50.97
CA ASP A 944 -6.08 -6.02 -51.88
C ASP A 944 -6.15 -6.73 -53.24
N SER A 945 -5.29 -7.73 -53.50
CA SER A 945 -5.33 -8.53 -54.72
C SER A 945 -6.13 -9.83 -54.56
N THR A 946 -6.93 -10.16 -55.57
CA THR A 946 -7.67 -11.43 -55.68
C THR A 946 -6.82 -12.59 -56.23
N ASN A 947 -5.54 -12.35 -56.55
CA ASN A 947 -4.67 -13.32 -57.22
C ASN A 947 -3.87 -14.21 -56.25
N TYR A 948 -3.73 -13.79 -54.99
CA TYR A 948 -2.95 -14.53 -54.01
C TYR A 948 -3.66 -15.79 -53.53
N ARG A 949 -2.94 -16.91 -53.53
CA ARG A 949 -3.41 -18.18 -52.99
C ARG A 949 -2.38 -18.84 -52.09
N VAL A 950 -2.84 -19.44 -51.02
CA VAL A 950 -2.02 -20.15 -50.02
C VAL A 950 -2.47 -21.60 -49.87
N ARG A 951 -1.55 -22.46 -49.44
CA ARG A 951 -1.83 -23.87 -49.21
C ARG A 951 -2.65 -24.08 -47.94
N VAL A 952 -3.67 -24.94 -48.06
CA VAL A 952 -4.53 -25.34 -46.96
C VAL A 952 -4.64 -26.87 -46.93
N ALA A 953 -4.59 -27.44 -45.73
CA ALA A 953 -4.81 -28.85 -45.45
C ALA A 953 -6.24 -29.05 -44.97
N THR A 954 -7.03 -29.85 -45.69
CA THR A 954 -8.42 -30.11 -45.32
C THR A 954 -8.64 -31.60 -45.04
N LEU A 955 -9.32 -31.86 -43.92
CA LEU A 955 -9.59 -33.20 -43.43
C LEU A 955 -10.41 -34.02 -44.45
N GLY A 956 -9.98 -35.25 -44.69
CA GLY A 956 -10.61 -36.17 -45.64
C GLY A 956 -10.18 -36.00 -47.11
N GLN A 957 -9.38 -34.98 -47.43
CA GLN A 957 -8.79 -34.80 -48.76
C GLN A 957 -7.42 -35.50 -48.87
N LEU A 958 -6.97 -35.75 -50.11
CA LEU A 958 -5.66 -36.32 -50.37
C LEU A 958 -4.57 -35.24 -50.21
N GLY A 959 -3.76 -35.36 -49.17
CA GLY A 959 -2.57 -34.53 -48.93
C GLY A 959 -1.32 -35.09 -49.63
N GLN A 960 -0.16 -34.53 -49.31
CA GLN A 960 1.12 -34.96 -49.89
C GLN A 960 1.53 -36.38 -49.46
N ASN A 961 1.13 -36.79 -48.26
CA ASN A 961 1.53 -38.06 -47.64
C ASN A 961 0.37 -39.07 -47.50
N GLY A 962 -0.70 -38.90 -48.27
CA GLY A 962 -1.92 -39.69 -48.18
C GLY A 962 -3.12 -38.86 -47.72
N VAL A 963 -4.21 -39.51 -47.31
CA VAL A 963 -5.42 -38.80 -46.86
C VAL A 963 -5.14 -38.09 -45.54
N ILE A 964 -5.47 -36.80 -45.46
CA ILE A 964 -5.34 -36.00 -44.24
C ILE A 964 -6.40 -36.46 -43.24
N THR A 965 -5.98 -37.19 -42.21
CA THR A 965 -6.88 -37.81 -41.22
C THR A 965 -6.95 -37.04 -39.90
N ARG A 966 -6.06 -36.04 -39.70
CA ARG A 966 -5.99 -35.24 -38.48
C ARG A 966 -5.37 -33.86 -38.77
N GLN A 967 -5.81 -32.85 -38.04
CA GLN A 967 -5.21 -31.51 -38.02
C GLN A 967 -3.90 -31.48 -37.20
N THR A 968 -2.98 -30.61 -37.62
CA THR A 968 -1.63 -30.52 -37.00
C THR A 968 -1.57 -29.48 -35.90
N TYR A 969 -2.36 -28.39 -35.99
CA TYR A 969 -2.46 -27.43 -34.90
C TYR A 969 -3.15 -28.06 -33.68
N THR A 970 -2.52 -27.97 -32.52
CA THR A 970 -3.07 -28.52 -31.26
C THR A 970 -4.20 -27.64 -30.71
N SER A 971 -4.20 -26.36 -31.06
CA SER A 971 -5.17 -25.33 -30.70
C SER A 971 -5.15 -24.26 -31.79
N GLY A 972 -6.19 -24.20 -32.62
CA GLY A 972 -6.23 -23.29 -33.76
C GLY A 972 -7.31 -23.66 -34.79
N VAL A 973 -7.95 -22.67 -35.39
CA VAL A 973 -8.97 -22.81 -36.43
C VAL A 973 -8.65 -21.82 -37.56
N LEU A 974 -8.75 -22.29 -38.81
CA LEU A 974 -8.70 -21.42 -39.98
C LEU A 974 -10.01 -20.63 -40.09
N LEU A 975 -9.90 -19.33 -40.30
CA LEU A 975 -11.01 -18.41 -40.36
C LEU A 975 -10.95 -17.68 -41.71
N GLU A 976 -12.10 -17.59 -42.36
CA GLU A 976 -12.30 -16.74 -43.53
C GLU A 976 -13.35 -15.68 -43.25
N SER A 977 -13.23 -14.52 -43.89
CA SER A 977 -14.18 -13.44 -43.68
C SER A 977 -14.34 -12.58 -44.93
N SER A 978 -15.47 -11.89 -44.97
CA SER A 978 -15.82 -10.93 -46.01
C SER A 978 -15.88 -9.48 -45.52
N ASN A 979 -15.76 -9.22 -44.20
CA ASN A 979 -16.06 -7.89 -43.65
C ASN A 979 -15.34 -7.47 -42.33
N ALA A 980 -14.41 -8.23 -41.75
CA ALA A 980 -13.73 -7.86 -40.49
C ALA A 980 -14.56 -7.95 -39.22
N GLU A 981 -15.81 -8.36 -39.35
CA GLU A 981 -16.74 -8.46 -38.23
C GLU A 981 -17.33 -9.86 -38.12
N THR A 982 -17.53 -10.53 -39.25
CA THR A 982 -18.17 -11.83 -39.36
C THR A 982 -17.21 -12.83 -39.95
N TRP A 983 -16.57 -13.57 -39.05
CA TRP A 983 -15.67 -14.65 -39.42
C TRP A 983 -16.43 -15.97 -39.54
N THR A 984 -16.12 -16.72 -40.60
CA THR A 984 -16.59 -18.09 -40.82
C THR A 984 -15.48 -19.08 -40.41
N PRO A 985 -15.69 -19.87 -39.34
CA PRO A 985 -14.75 -20.90 -38.92
C PRO A 985 -14.74 -22.10 -39.86
N LEU A 986 -13.58 -22.36 -40.47
CA LEU A 986 -13.30 -23.53 -41.29
C LEU A 986 -12.67 -24.62 -40.43
N ASN A 987 -13.48 -25.22 -39.54
CA ASN A 987 -13.02 -26.18 -38.53
C ASN A 987 -12.32 -27.42 -39.10
N GLY A 988 -12.53 -27.77 -40.38
CA GLY A 988 -11.92 -28.93 -41.04
C GLY A 988 -10.66 -28.61 -41.85
N SER A 989 -10.20 -27.35 -41.83
CA SER A 989 -9.10 -26.86 -42.66
C SER A 989 -8.06 -26.15 -41.82
N ASP A 990 -6.78 -26.35 -42.16
CA ASP A 990 -5.62 -25.76 -41.50
C ASP A 990 -4.77 -25.02 -42.53
N LEU A 991 -4.28 -23.82 -42.18
CA LEU A 991 -3.28 -23.14 -43.00
C LEU A 991 -1.96 -23.93 -42.95
N ALA A 992 -1.34 -24.19 -44.11
CA ALA A 992 0.02 -24.71 -44.13
C ALA A 992 1.01 -23.60 -43.72
N MET A 993 1.59 -23.71 -42.52
CA MET A 993 2.50 -22.69 -41.99
C MET A 993 3.51 -23.28 -41.00
N LYS A 994 4.60 -22.53 -40.80
CA LYS A 994 5.56 -22.74 -39.72
C LYS A 994 5.59 -21.51 -38.82
N ILE A 995 5.66 -21.71 -37.51
CA ILE A 995 5.94 -20.62 -36.56
C ILE A 995 7.32 -20.84 -35.97
N TYR A 996 8.18 -19.83 -36.09
CA TYR A 996 9.54 -19.82 -35.55
C TYR A 996 9.59 -19.04 -34.25
N GLY A 997 10.40 -19.50 -33.30
CA GLY A 997 10.71 -18.77 -32.07
C GLY A 997 12.09 -19.10 -31.53
N TYR A 998 12.46 -18.50 -30.40
CA TYR A 998 13.80 -18.65 -29.82
C TYR A 998 13.81 -19.56 -28.59
N ASP A 999 14.87 -20.37 -28.48
CA ASP A 999 15.34 -20.92 -27.20
C ASP A 999 16.60 -20.14 -26.77
N PHE A 1000 16.54 -19.51 -25.61
CA PHE A 1000 17.53 -18.59 -25.06
C PHE A 1000 18.57 -19.29 -24.17
N ALA A 1001 19.79 -18.77 -24.20
CA ALA A 1001 20.85 -19.09 -23.25
C ALA A 1001 20.55 -18.48 -21.87
N PRO A 1002 21.06 -19.04 -20.76
CA PRO A 1002 20.74 -18.57 -19.41
C PRO A 1002 21.31 -17.19 -19.06
N ALA A 1003 22.28 -16.69 -19.83
CA ALA A 1003 22.90 -15.39 -19.61
C ALA A 1003 23.41 -14.75 -20.91
N GLY A 1004 23.44 -13.42 -20.93
CA GLY A 1004 23.94 -12.61 -22.03
C GLY A 1004 24.40 -11.24 -21.55
N GLU A 1005 25.10 -10.51 -22.41
CA GLU A 1005 25.60 -9.16 -22.11
C GLU A 1005 25.41 -8.24 -23.32
N VAL A 1006 24.91 -7.04 -23.07
CA VAL A 1006 24.87 -5.94 -24.04
C VAL A 1006 25.86 -4.90 -23.56
N ARG A 1007 26.94 -4.71 -24.33
CA ARG A 1007 27.97 -3.72 -24.02
C ARG A 1007 27.86 -2.55 -24.98
N PHE A 1008 27.88 -1.34 -24.43
CA PHE A 1008 27.85 -0.12 -25.22
C PHE A 1008 29.27 0.37 -25.52
N LYS A 1009 29.43 1.16 -26.59
CA LYS A 1009 30.70 1.79 -26.93
C LYS A 1009 31.08 2.79 -25.84
N ALA A 1010 32.39 2.96 -25.66
CA ALA A 1010 32.91 3.93 -24.72
C ALA A 1010 32.54 5.35 -25.14
N ILE A 1011 31.99 6.12 -24.20
CA ILE A 1011 31.86 7.56 -24.32
C ILE A 1011 33.16 8.18 -23.83
N THR A 1012 33.86 8.91 -24.69
CA THR A 1012 35.12 9.61 -24.38
C THR A 1012 34.98 11.12 -24.50
N GLY A 1013 35.92 11.86 -23.90
CA GLY A 1013 35.96 13.32 -23.96
C GLY A 1013 34.82 13.98 -23.18
N VAL A 1014 34.35 13.31 -22.14
CA VAL A 1014 33.30 13.79 -21.23
C VAL A 1014 33.89 14.12 -19.87
N GLN A 1015 33.15 14.85 -19.05
CA GLN A 1015 33.48 15.11 -17.65
C GLN A 1015 32.20 14.93 -16.86
N PHE A 1016 32.08 13.80 -16.16
CA PHE A 1016 30.90 13.49 -15.36
C PHE A 1016 31.27 13.36 -13.89
N SER A 1017 30.55 14.03 -13.01
CA SER A 1017 30.57 13.84 -11.57
C SER A 1017 29.49 12.87 -11.10
N GLU A 1018 28.36 12.82 -11.81
CA GLU A 1018 27.22 11.94 -11.51
C GLU A 1018 26.70 11.35 -12.82
N LEU A 1019 26.11 10.16 -12.78
CA LEU A 1019 25.49 9.48 -13.91
C LEU A 1019 24.05 9.09 -13.59
N ASN A 1020 23.22 9.02 -14.61
CA ASN A 1020 21.91 8.38 -14.56
C ASN A 1020 21.69 7.68 -15.91
N LEU A 1021 20.92 6.60 -15.91
CA LEU A 1021 20.58 5.83 -17.09
C LEU A 1021 19.06 5.84 -17.28
N ASP A 1022 18.61 6.30 -18.45
CA ASP A 1022 17.22 6.24 -18.88
C ASP A 1022 17.09 5.10 -19.90
N GLU A 1023 16.29 4.09 -19.58
CA GLU A 1023 16.20 2.85 -20.34
C GLU A 1023 14.78 2.26 -20.32
N TYR A 1024 14.45 1.51 -21.39
CA TYR A 1024 13.15 0.86 -21.52
C TYR A 1024 13.34 -0.66 -21.65
N SER A 1025 13.00 -1.38 -20.60
CA SER A 1025 13.11 -2.83 -20.54
C SER A 1025 11.86 -3.54 -20.04
N ALA A 1026 11.71 -4.78 -20.48
CA ALA A 1026 10.74 -5.73 -19.98
C ALA A 1026 11.49 -6.90 -19.33
N ILE A 1027 11.17 -7.18 -18.07
CA ILE A 1027 11.79 -8.25 -17.27
C ILE A 1027 10.67 -9.22 -16.85
N PRO A 1028 10.29 -10.19 -17.69
CA PRO A 1028 9.29 -11.21 -17.34
C PRO A 1028 9.68 -12.04 -16.11
N GLN A 1029 8.69 -12.69 -15.48
CA GLN A 1029 8.92 -13.52 -14.30
C GLN A 1029 9.94 -14.63 -14.59
N GLY A 1030 10.96 -14.77 -13.72
CA GLY A 1030 12.02 -15.75 -13.90
C GLY A 1030 13.20 -15.27 -14.76
N THR A 1031 13.18 -14.02 -15.23
CA THR A 1031 14.30 -13.34 -15.90
C THR A 1031 14.88 -12.22 -15.04
N GLY A 1032 16.06 -11.72 -15.38
CA GLY A 1032 16.73 -10.63 -14.67
C GLY A 1032 17.56 -9.75 -15.59
N MET A 1033 17.70 -8.48 -15.21
CA MET A 1033 18.62 -7.55 -15.88
C MET A 1033 19.29 -6.66 -14.84
N THR A 1034 20.61 -6.51 -14.94
CA THR A 1034 21.42 -5.64 -14.08
C THR A 1034 22.33 -4.77 -14.92
N TRP A 1035 22.57 -3.54 -14.48
CA TRP A 1035 23.39 -2.56 -15.19
C TRP A 1035 24.68 -2.26 -14.44
N ASP A 1036 25.78 -2.21 -15.18
CA ASP A 1036 27.08 -1.82 -14.63
C ASP A 1036 27.69 -0.71 -15.48
N TYR A 1037 28.48 0.15 -14.85
CA TYR A 1037 29.34 1.14 -15.51
C TYR A 1037 30.81 0.89 -15.19
N SER A 1038 31.69 1.41 -16.04
CA SER A 1038 33.14 1.37 -15.88
C SER A 1038 33.76 2.67 -16.35
N MET A 1039 34.72 3.18 -15.57
CA MET A 1039 35.47 4.41 -15.89
C MET A 1039 36.92 4.15 -16.33
N ASP A 1040 37.40 2.91 -16.23
CA ASP A 1040 38.80 2.52 -16.45
C ASP A 1040 38.98 1.66 -17.70
N GLY A 1041 38.07 1.80 -18.68
CA GLY A 1041 38.13 1.04 -19.92
C GLY A 1041 37.63 -0.40 -19.80
N GLY A 1042 36.85 -0.72 -18.76
CA GLY A 1042 36.23 -2.02 -18.56
C GLY A 1042 37.03 -2.98 -17.68
N VAL A 1043 37.99 -2.47 -16.89
CA VAL A 1043 38.80 -3.26 -15.95
C VAL A 1043 38.03 -3.47 -14.65
N THR A 1044 37.46 -2.41 -14.09
CA THR A 1044 36.54 -2.45 -12.94
C THR A 1044 35.13 -2.06 -13.36
N TRP A 1045 34.14 -2.65 -12.71
CA TRP A 1045 32.72 -2.45 -13.01
C TRP A 1045 31.96 -2.24 -11.72
N ASP A 1046 31.27 -1.12 -11.63
CA ASP A 1046 30.40 -0.75 -10.52
C ASP A 1046 28.94 -0.81 -10.97
N ALA A 1047 28.03 -1.13 -10.04
CA ALA A 1047 26.61 -1.22 -10.36
C ALA A 1047 26.02 0.17 -10.55
N ILE A 1048 25.08 0.30 -11.49
CA ILE A 1048 24.23 1.48 -11.64
C ILE A 1048 22.78 1.03 -11.71
N VAL A 1049 21.89 1.77 -11.07
CA VAL A 1049 20.45 1.52 -11.16
C VAL A 1049 19.86 2.54 -12.13
N PRO A 1050 19.14 2.10 -13.19
CA PRO A 1050 18.46 3.03 -14.07
C PRO A 1050 17.49 3.94 -13.31
N GLU A 1051 17.32 5.17 -13.80
CA GLU A 1051 16.52 6.26 -13.25
C GLU A 1051 17.00 6.80 -11.88
N GLU A 1052 17.97 6.17 -11.23
CA GLU A 1052 18.64 6.68 -10.03
C GLU A 1052 19.95 7.40 -10.38
N GLU A 1053 20.25 8.45 -9.62
CA GLU A 1053 21.51 9.18 -9.77
C GLU A 1053 22.64 8.47 -9.02
N GLU A 1054 23.65 8.07 -9.76
CA GLU A 1054 24.87 7.45 -9.24
C GLU A 1054 25.98 8.51 -9.13
N SER A 1055 26.49 8.72 -7.92
CA SER A 1055 27.61 9.63 -7.66
C SER A 1055 28.93 8.95 -7.98
N LEU A 1056 29.74 9.54 -8.86
CA LEU A 1056 31.00 8.95 -9.25
C LEU A 1056 32.10 9.26 -8.23
N PRO A 1057 33.01 8.30 -7.94
CA PRO A 1057 34.10 8.52 -7.00
C PRO A 1057 35.17 9.49 -7.55
N ASN A 1058 35.26 9.65 -8.88
CA ASN A 1058 36.14 10.59 -9.56
C ASN A 1058 35.42 11.17 -10.78
N VAL A 1059 35.84 12.36 -11.23
CA VAL A 1059 35.29 12.94 -12.47
C VAL A 1059 35.68 12.05 -13.65
N ALA A 1060 34.70 11.41 -14.28
CA ALA A 1060 34.92 10.45 -15.35
C ALA A 1060 35.29 11.16 -16.66
N ALA A 1061 36.44 10.81 -17.23
CA ALA A 1061 36.87 11.22 -18.57
C ALA A 1061 36.33 10.30 -19.69
N GLN A 1062 35.99 9.07 -19.29
CA GLN A 1062 35.43 8.02 -20.13
C GLN A 1062 34.45 7.19 -19.32
N VAL A 1063 33.35 6.77 -19.94
CA VAL A 1063 32.38 5.85 -19.33
C VAL A 1063 32.01 4.75 -20.33
N ILE A 1064 31.97 3.51 -19.85
CA ILE A 1064 31.44 2.35 -20.56
C ILE A 1064 30.28 1.80 -19.75
N ILE A 1065 29.15 1.51 -20.40
CA ILE A 1065 27.98 0.89 -19.78
C ILE A 1065 27.79 -0.52 -20.34
N ARG A 1066 27.31 -1.44 -19.50
CA ARG A 1066 26.79 -2.74 -19.95
C ARG A 1066 25.51 -3.11 -19.21
N ALA A 1067 24.63 -3.81 -19.91
CA ALA A 1067 23.51 -4.53 -19.34
C ALA A 1067 23.82 -6.03 -19.33
N LYS A 1068 23.66 -6.69 -18.18
CA LYS A 1068 23.73 -8.14 -18.04
C LYS A 1068 22.31 -8.69 -18.01
N LEU A 1069 22.03 -9.60 -18.91
CA LEU A 1069 20.74 -10.27 -19.05
C LEU A 1069 20.84 -11.68 -18.46
N SER A 1070 19.84 -12.14 -17.74
CA SER A 1070 19.76 -13.49 -17.20
C SER A 1070 18.35 -14.08 -17.32
N SER A 1071 18.26 -15.40 -17.45
CA SER A 1071 16.99 -16.12 -17.44
C SER A 1071 17.14 -17.48 -16.77
N SER A 1072 16.12 -17.86 -16.00
CA SER A 1072 16.00 -19.19 -15.39
C SER A 1072 15.28 -20.20 -16.30
N THR A 1073 14.73 -19.74 -17.43
CA THR A 1073 13.93 -20.52 -18.39
C THR A 1073 14.43 -20.35 -19.81
N ALA A 1074 14.47 -21.41 -20.62
CA ALA A 1074 14.99 -21.33 -21.99
C ALA A 1074 14.01 -20.68 -22.99
N ASN A 1075 12.72 -20.59 -22.67
CA ASN A 1075 11.66 -20.14 -23.56
C ASN A 1075 11.27 -18.66 -23.39
N ASP A 1076 11.88 -17.96 -22.44
CA ASP A 1076 11.59 -16.56 -22.10
C ASP A 1076 12.89 -15.76 -21.88
N THR A 1077 12.83 -14.44 -22.05
CA THR A 1077 14.01 -13.54 -22.03
C THR A 1077 13.63 -12.16 -21.48
N PRO A 1078 14.56 -11.50 -20.75
CA PRO A 1078 14.46 -10.06 -20.60
C PRO A 1078 14.67 -9.41 -21.98
N ALA A 1079 13.96 -8.33 -22.23
CA ALA A 1079 14.05 -7.56 -23.47
C ALA A 1079 14.39 -6.10 -23.14
N LEU A 1080 15.33 -5.53 -23.88
CA LEU A 1080 15.74 -4.13 -23.73
C LEU A 1080 15.59 -3.44 -25.09
N ASN A 1081 14.99 -2.25 -25.12
CA ASN A 1081 15.06 -1.41 -26.30
C ASN A 1081 16.41 -0.69 -26.33
N TYR A 1082 17.40 -1.31 -26.97
CA TYR A 1082 18.80 -0.85 -26.93
C TYR A 1082 19.03 0.45 -27.70
N LYS A 1083 18.08 0.85 -28.56
CA LYS A 1083 18.14 2.11 -29.30
C LYS A 1083 17.73 3.31 -28.43
N ASP A 1084 17.05 3.05 -27.32
CA ASP A 1084 16.42 4.05 -26.47
C ASP A 1084 17.10 4.13 -25.10
N VAL A 1085 18.37 3.72 -25.03
CA VAL A 1085 19.16 3.78 -23.80
C VAL A 1085 19.98 5.07 -23.79
N ASN A 1086 19.64 5.98 -22.90
CA ASN A 1086 20.28 7.27 -22.76
C ASN A 1086 21.14 7.29 -21.50
N LEU A 1087 22.44 7.57 -21.67
CA LEU A 1087 23.29 7.96 -20.56
C LEU A 1087 23.15 9.46 -20.33
N ILE A 1088 22.80 9.82 -19.10
CA ILE A 1088 22.75 11.19 -18.64
C ILE A 1088 23.94 11.39 -17.71
N GLY A 1089 24.89 12.19 -18.15
CA GLY A 1089 26.01 12.59 -17.32
C GLY A 1089 25.81 14.01 -16.80
N TYR A 1090 26.06 14.22 -15.52
CA TYR A 1090 26.05 15.54 -14.90
C TYR A 1090 27.46 15.96 -14.55
N LEU A 1091 27.73 17.25 -14.70
CA LEU A 1091 28.90 17.90 -14.13
C LEU A 1091 28.43 19.01 -13.20
N ASN A 1092 28.65 18.83 -11.90
CA ASN A 1092 28.35 19.86 -10.92
C ASN A 1092 29.28 21.06 -11.13
N ASN A 1093 28.75 22.28 -11.09
CA ASN A 1093 29.58 23.47 -11.06
C ASN A 1093 30.27 23.57 -9.69
N PRO A 1094 31.54 24.01 -9.64
CA PRO A 1094 32.24 24.18 -8.37
C PRO A 1094 31.65 25.32 -7.52
N ASN A 1095 30.93 26.26 -8.15
CA ASN A 1095 30.35 27.42 -7.49
C ASN A 1095 28.86 27.53 -7.82
N GLY A 1096 28.09 28.03 -6.86
CA GLY A 1096 26.68 28.38 -7.07
C GLY A 1096 26.24 29.51 -6.16
N ILE A 1097 25.23 30.26 -6.59
CA ILE A 1097 24.65 31.36 -5.83
C ILE A 1097 23.15 31.13 -5.71
N TYR A 1098 22.67 30.97 -4.47
CA TYR A 1098 21.26 30.95 -4.13
C TYR A 1098 20.79 32.36 -3.78
N ILE A 1099 19.63 32.75 -4.28
CA ILE A 1099 18.97 34.03 -3.98
C ILE A 1099 17.50 33.77 -3.66
N SER A 1100 17.05 34.25 -2.50
CA SER A 1100 15.63 34.19 -2.13
C SER A 1100 14.79 35.17 -2.96
N ARG A 1101 13.49 34.92 -3.05
CA ARG A 1101 12.55 35.94 -3.52
C ARG A 1101 12.59 37.18 -2.64
N GLU A 1102 12.28 38.30 -3.25
CA GLU A 1102 12.12 39.56 -2.55
C GLU A 1102 10.91 39.52 -1.64
N ASN A 1103 11.12 39.93 -0.38
CA ASN A 1103 10.04 40.14 0.56
C ASN A 1103 9.94 41.64 0.88
N GLU A 1104 8.87 42.28 0.41
CA GLU A 1104 8.60 43.70 0.67
C GLU A 1104 7.74 43.86 1.93
N LEU A 1105 8.24 44.62 2.89
CA LEU A 1105 7.60 44.90 4.18
C LEU A 1105 7.09 46.33 4.24
N THR A 1106 6.15 46.59 5.15
CA THR A 1106 5.58 47.93 5.37
C THR A 1106 6.45 48.82 6.28
N GLN A 1107 7.47 48.27 6.94
CA GLN A 1107 8.39 48.98 7.84
C GLN A 1107 9.85 48.67 7.45
N GLY A 1108 10.78 49.56 7.82
CA GLY A 1108 12.21 49.36 7.63
C GLY A 1108 12.76 48.25 8.52
N VAL A 1109 13.81 47.57 8.06
CA VAL A 1109 14.46 46.46 8.75
C VAL A 1109 15.86 46.88 9.17
N GLU A 1110 16.13 46.84 10.47
CA GLU A 1110 17.42 47.19 11.07
C GLU A 1110 18.35 45.98 11.12
N SER A 1111 17.82 44.79 11.40
CA SER A 1111 18.63 43.57 11.48
C SER A 1111 17.87 42.30 11.06
N THR A 1112 18.62 41.23 10.77
CA THR A 1112 18.05 39.93 10.44
C THR A 1112 18.87 38.79 11.01
N LYS A 1113 18.19 37.69 11.39
CA LYS A 1113 18.81 36.42 11.79
C LYS A 1113 18.38 35.31 10.85
N VAL A 1114 19.32 34.53 10.37
CA VAL A 1114 19.10 33.38 9.47
C VAL A 1114 19.46 32.08 10.18
N TYR A 1115 18.54 31.14 10.16
CA TYR A 1115 18.64 29.76 10.63
C TYR A 1115 18.72 28.86 9.40
N ALA A 1116 19.88 28.28 9.12
CA ALA A 1116 20.05 27.43 7.95
C ALA A 1116 20.59 26.06 8.34
N GLN A 1117 19.90 24.99 7.96
CA GLN A 1117 20.45 23.64 8.06
C GLN A 1117 21.28 23.35 6.82
N MET A 1118 22.56 23.06 7.01
CA MET A 1118 23.53 22.94 5.93
C MET A 1118 24.44 21.74 6.15
N ASN A 1119 24.83 21.12 5.04
CA ASN A 1119 25.89 20.13 4.98
C ASN A 1119 27.05 20.81 4.25
N ILE A 1120 28.15 21.07 4.97
CA ILE A 1120 29.36 21.69 4.43
C ILE A 1120 30.50 20.67 4.54
N PRO A 1121 30.74 19.84 3.52
CA PRO A 1121 31.83 18.87 3.53
C PRO A 1121 33.20 19.55 3.60
N SER A 1122 34.22 18.79 4.00
CA SER A 1122 35.60 19.28 4.07
C SER A 1122 36.07 19.82 2.71
N GLY A 1123 36.68 21.02 2.72
CA GLY A 1123 37.15 21.70 1.51
C GLY A 1123 36.09 22.55 0.78
N CYS A 1124 34.85 22.61 1.27
CA CYS A 1124 33.80 23.50 0.76
C CYS A 1124 33.63 24.73 1.65
N THR A 1125 33.09 25.82 1.10
CA THR A 1125 32.70 27.01 1.85
C THR A 1125 31.30 27.48 1.44
N LEU A 1126 30.59 28.07 2.39
CA LEU A 1126 29.26 28.63 2.18
C LEU A 1126 29.16 29.94 2.96
N ASN A 1127 29.01 31.05 2.24
CA ASN A 1127 28.94 32.39 2.82
C ASN A 1127 27.55 33.01 2.61
N TRP A 1128 26.95 33.51 3.68
CA TRP A 1128 25.65 34.17 3.66
C TRP A 1128 25.78 35.70 3.58
N PHE A 1129 24.89 36.31 2.80
CA PHE A 1129 24.70 37.75 2.66
C PHE A 1129 23.21 38.07 2.78
N ALA A 1130 22.90 39.25 3.31
CA ALA A 1130 21.55 39.79 3.37
C ALA A 1130 21.49 41.16 2.67
N SER A 1131 20.30 41.55 2.22
CA SER A 1131 20.02 42.86 1.63
C SER A 1131 18.65 43.33 2.13
N ASN A 1132 18.49 44.64 2.39
CA ASN A 1132 17.20 45.26 2.72
C ASN A 1132 16.74 46.33 1.70
N ASP A 1133 17.43 46.41 0.55
CA ASP A 1133 17.14 47.32 -0.56
C ASP A 1133 16.74 46.60 -1.87
N GLY A 1134 16.30 45.35 -1.77
CA GLY A 1134 15.88 44.53 -2.92
C GLY A 1134 17.05 43.92 -3.71
N GLY A 1135 18.24 43.82 -3.11
CA GLY A 1135 19.42 43.20 -3.71
C GLY A 1135 20.34 44.17 -4.44
N ALA A 1136 20.19 45.48 -4.24
CA ALA A 1136 21.10 46.49 -4.81
C ALA A 1136 22.42 46.56 -4.04
N THR A 1137 22.39 46.33 -2.72
CA THR A 1137 23.56 46.15 -1.87
C THR A 1137 23.48 44.85 -1.08
N TRP A 1138 24.62 44.17 -0.91
CA TRP A 1138 24.73 42.90 -0.19
C TRP A 1138 25.68 43.05 1.00
N GLU A 1139 25.16 42.83 2.21
CA GLU A 1139 25.93 42.88 3.45
C GLU A 1139 26.24 41.46 3.94
N PRO A 1140 27.51 41.15 4.29
CA PRO A 1140 27.88 39.82 4.77
C PRO A 1140 27.27 39.52 6.14
N MET A 1141 26.83 38.28 6.35
CA MET A 1141 26.30 37.84 7.64
C MET A 1141 27.39 37.21 8.51
N ALA A 1142 27.38 37.51 9.81
CA ALA A 1142 28.29 36.93 10.80
C ALA A 1142 27.72 35.64 11.39
N LEU A 1143 28.54 34.60 11.51
CA LEU A 1143 28.17 33.36 12.19
C LEU A 1143 28.12 33.58 13.71
N ASP A 1144 27.07 33.07 14.36
CA ASP A 1144 26.84 33.19 15.80
C ASP A 1144 27.03 31.87 16.53
N SER A 1145 26.31 30.83 16.08
CA SER A 1145 26.30 29.52 16.72
C SER A 1145 26.01 28.42 15.71
N THR A 1146 26.39 27.19 16.07
CA THR A 1146 26.08 25.98 15.31
C THR A 1146 25.51 24.91 16.23
N ARG A 1147 24.63 24.06 15.69
CA ARG A 1147 24.01 22.93 16.40
C ARG A 1147 23.92 21.72 15.46
N GLU A 1148 24.52 20.60 15.84
CA GLU A 1148 24.40 19.35 15.09
C GLU A 1148 22.96 18.82 15.22
N VAL A 1149 22.31 18.52 14.08
CA VAL A 1149 20.97 17.93 14.04
C VAL A 1149 21.10 16.41 13.88
N ASP A 1150 21.90 15.98 12.90
CA ASP A 1150 22.25 14.59 12.66
C ASP A 1150 23.65 14.46 12.02
N GLN A 1151 24.04 13.25 11.60
CA GLN A 1151 25.36 12.98 10.99
C GLN A 1151 25.59 13.67 9.63
N THR A 1152 24.53 14.18 8.99
CA THR A 1152 24.59 14.82 7.67
C THR A 1152 24.36 16.34 7.76
N TRP A 1153 23.47 16.79 8.63
CA TRP A 1153 22.99 18.17 8.67
C TRP A 1153 23.37 18.86 9.99
N THR A 1154 23.92 20.07 9.86
CA THR A 1154 24.21 20.97 10.98
C THR A 1154 23.43 22.26 10.79
N GLU A 1155 22.77 22.73 11.84
CA GLU A 1155 22.08 24.02 11.85
C GLU A 1155 23.07 25.14 12.19
N TYR A 1156 23.05 26.21 11.41
CA TYR A 1156 23.89 27.40 11.60
C TYR A 1156 23.00 28.62 11.78
N LEU A 1157 23.37 29.46 12.73
CA LEU A 1157 22.74 30.75 12.99
C LEU A 1157 23.65 31.89 12.53
N TYR A 1158 23.14 32.75 11.65
CA TYR A 1158 23.83 33.94 11.16
C TYR A 1158 23.07 35.23 11.53
N LEU A 1159 23.79 36.32 11.79
CA LEU A 1159 23.21 37.66 12.01
C LEU A 1159 23.78 38.68 11.03
N CYS A 1160 22.94 39.67 10.69
CA CYS A 1160 23.34 40.86 9.96
C CYS A 1160 22.60 42.07 10.52
N THR A 1161 23.30 43.19 10.70
CA THR A 1161 22.73 44.50 11.04
C THR A 1161 22.98 45.41 9.85
N PHE A 1162 21.91 45.96 9.28
CA PHE A 1162 21.97 46.73 8.05
C PHE A 1162 22.50 48.15 8.30
N ALA A 1163 23.31 48.66 7.37
CA ALA A 1163 23.82 50.04 7.46
C ALA A 1163 22.70 51.10 7.31
N ASN A 1164 21.63 50.78 6.59
CA ASN A 1164 20.44 51.62 6.42
C ASN A 1164 19.20 50.94 7.03
N PRO A 1165 18.75 51.34 8.22
CA PRO A 1165 17.61 50.68 8.89
C PRO A 1165 16.25 50.99 8.23
N ALA A 1166 16.18 51.91 7.27
CA ALA A 1166 14.93 52.27 6.58
C ALA A 1166 14.58 51.36 5.40
N GLY A 1167 15.46 50.43 5.00
CA GLY A 1167 15.22 49.51 3.90
C GLY A 1167 14.11 48.50 4.20
N SER A 1168 13.16 48.32 3.28
CA SER A 1168 11.97 47.48 3.50
C SER A 1168 11.86 46.29 2.54
N ARG A 1169 12.87 46.03 1.71
CA ARG A 1169 12.86 44.96 0.69
C ARG A 1169 13.95 43.95 0.95
N VAL A 1170 13.61 42.85 1.62
CA VAL A 1170 14.60 41.89 2.11
C VAL A 1170 14.86 40.76 1.13
N ARG A 1171 16.15 40.42 0.94
CA ARG A 1171 16.62 39.23 0.23
C ARG A 1171 17.80 38.58 0.97
N TYR A 1172 17.94 37.27 0.80
CA TYR A 1172 19.07 36.49 1.27
C TYR A 1172 19.83 35.89 0.10
N LYS A 1173 21.15 35.89 0.19
CA LYS A 1173 22.06 35.29 -0.79
C LYS A 1173 23.04 34.34 -0.11
N ALA A 1174 23.14 33.11 -0.61
CA ALA A 1174 24.18 32.18 -0.21
C ALA A 1174 25.13 31.92 -1.38
N VAL A 1175 26.43 32.15 -1.15
CA VAL A 1175 27.50 31.86 -2.10
C VAL A 1175 28.14 30.53 -1.71
N LEU A 1176 27.92 29.53 -2.55
CA LEU A 1176 28.36 28.14 -2.39
C LEU A 1176 29.65 27.95 -3.19
N THR A 1177 30.70 27.42 -2.56
CA THR A 1177 31.98 27.10 -3.21
C THR A 1177 32.41 25.68 -2.81
N GLY A 1178 32.79 24.88 -3.78
CA GLY A 1178 33.26 23.50 -3.61
C GLY A 1178 34.04 23.04 -4.84
N ASN A 1179 33.93 21.76 -5.17
CA ASN A 1179 34.45 21.18 -6.40
C ASN A 1179 33.35 20.36 -7.12
N ASN A 1180 33.68 19.77 -8.26
CA ASN A 1180 32.70 19.05 -9.08
C ASN A 1180 32.13 17.77 -8.41
N LEU A 1181 32.81 17.20 -7.41
CA LEU A 1181 32.39 15.97 -6.71
C LEU A 1181 31.80 16.25 -5.33
N VAL A 1182 32.34 17.26 -4.64
CA VAL A 1182 32.01 17.61 -3.27
C VAL A 1182 31.60 19.07 -3.24
N TYR A 1183 30.36 19.32 -2.84
CA TYR A 1183 29.76 20.65 -2.79
C TYR A 1183 28.91 20.83 -1.52
N PRO A 1184 28.78 22.07 -1.04
CA PRO A 1184 27.94 22.36 0.11
C PRO A 1184 26.45 22.33 -0.28
N ARG A 1185 25.60 21.93 0.67
CA ARG A 1185 24.14 21.81 0.49
C ARG A 1185 23.39 22.52 1.61
N ILE A 1186 22.23 23.10 1.29
CA ILE A 1186 21.32 23.75 2.26
C ILE A 1186 20.00 22.97 2.26
N HIS A 1187 19.59 22.43 3.41
CA HIS A 1187 18.38 21.61 3.55
C HIS A 1187 17.14 22.41 3.95
N SER A 1188 17.32 23.44 4.77
CA SER A 1188 16.23 24.33 5.17
C SER A 1188 16.77 25.71 5.48
N LEU A 1189 15.92 26.72 5.28
CA LEU A 1189 16.20 28.12 5.55
C LEU A 1189 15.03 28.74 6.30
N GLY A 1190 15.31 29.31 7.47
CA GLY A 1190 14.40 30.17 8.22
C GLY A 1190 15.08 31.50 8.48
N ALA A 1191 14.33 32.61 8.52
CA ALA A 1191 14.88 33.89 8.89
C ALA A 1191 13.88 34.75 9.66
N THR A 1192 14.39 35.58 10.56
CA THR A 1192 13.65 36.55 11.36
C THR A 1192 14.17 37.95 11.07
N LEU A 1193 13.27 38.93 11.09
CA LEU A 1193 13.51 40.33 10.76
C LEU A 1193 13.20 41.18 11.99
N SER A 1194 14.04 42.17 12.29
CA SER A 1194 13.90 43.06 13.45
C SER A 1194 14.12 44.51 13.06
#